data_AF-A0A842UNC2-F1
#
_entry.id   AF-A0A842UNC2-F1
#
_cell.length_a   1.000
_cell.length_b   1.000
_cell.length_c   1.000
_cell.angle_alpha   90.00
_cell.angle_beta   90.00
_cell.angle_gamma   90.00
#
_symmetry.space_group_name_H-M   'P 1'
#
loop_
_entity.id
_entity.type
_entity.pdbx_description
1 polymer ?
#
loop_
_entity_poly.entity_id
_entity_poly.type
_entity_poly.pdbx_seq_one_letter_code
_entity_poly.pdbx_strand_id
1 'polypeptide(L)'
;MKKKVKKEIVIKTSLIKKLLIFLIIILVILTFLWISVNFIGGSENKKLQGELGSIGIMGFDPETGIYFPEECNEENFTVSWDSIFKESSENITIINNSDCTRYLLYKNISDIYYIITGVSMDGFGIRNLSVISFYTKLTSEGITDLESFDSANINQGGFDNFIDDLARGDLTENRSLDINITASADSEFSDNFRIDTGNFLDFGDSYGFTDNQAKAAGFVFKYIQIDYFHQIIGIEKTVNTTQTSNIPDVILYGSKRHDSVIYLEDYFDNLGFGSDELIFSYLVNKSGEFTLDMHDYYLHPVDFSTESTIGGIFLVNITLSYSGFENITSNNFNVKIYGCLDPDEKDIFEKRTSRNLSTSSMDHCVNNGTVREYYCKTNKILYSDFACENGYCDSGRCFINQEPDFESSECGDLVWEMNTNYILDIEECFDDEEDDVLIFKWEYPKDVSGNNTNITVKRNSTELILKPRKNWIGEAYFYIYANDSYNEEKSKVNCYIVQNQEDEESSEGDSGDEEVVLEENTSESVFKILYPNPEGTDITIFLGDEKTFSIANDDCDSIEWYLNEELVESDSKMYKAVGLEKGNYTVRVKIVRGDEIIDKTWNLFIEESVEEGRERIFNTGDVIFYTIVVVILVIIALILILLMSEKKSKNKKVKIGFGFVVVGDEKGKNNPSSIPGGN
;
A
#
# COMPACT_ATOMS: atom_id res chain seq x y z
N MET A 1 63.54 -21.59 -43.34
CA MET A 1 62.25 -20.93 -42.98
C MET A 1 60.99 -21.79 -43.19
N LYS A 2 60.81 -22.55 -44.29
CA LYS A 2 59.58 -23.35 -44.54
C LYS A 2 59.22 -24.44 -43.49
N LYS A 3 60.19 -24.99 -42.75
CA LYS A 3 59.92 -25.98 -41.68
C LYS A 3 59.35 -25.37 -40.38
N LYS A 4 59.55 -24.07 -40.13
CA LYS A 4 59.09 -23.41 -38.89
C LYS A 4 57.58 -23.08 -38.96
N VAL A 5 57.11 -22.63 -40.13
CA VAL A 5 55.70 -22.27 -40.37
C VAL A 5 54.75 -23.48 -40.39
N LYS A 6 55.21 -24.64 -40.86
CA LYS A 6 54.38 -25.87 -40.88
C LYS A 6 54.12 -26.44 -39.48
N LYS A 7 55.00 -26.15 -38.51
CA LYS A 7 54.87 -26.64 -37.13
C LYS A 7 53.85 -25.81 -36.33
N GLU A 8 53.75 -24.50 -36.59
CA GLU A 8 52.77 -23.62 -35.92
C GLU A 8 51.32 -23.87 -36.34
N ILE A 9 51.07 -24.22 -37.61
CA ILE A 9 49.69 -24.45 -38.09
C ILE A 9 49.08 -25.73 -37.50
N VAL A 10 49.88 -26.79 -37.31
CA VAL A 10 49.43 -28.06 -36.72
C VAL A 10 49.14 -27.91 -35.22
N ILE A 11 49.85 -27.01 -34.53
CA ILE A 11 49.63 -26.75 -33.11
C ILE A 11 48.30 -26.02 -32.88
N LYS A 12 47.92 -25.05 -33.72
CA LYS A 12 46.66 -24.31 -33.57
C LYS A 12 45.40 -25.17 -33.78
N THR A 13 45.43 -26.13 -34.71
CA THR A 13 44.26 -27.01 -34.96
C THR A 13 44.07 -28.05 -33.84
N SER A 14 45.15 -28.45 -33.18
CA SER A 14 45.10 -29.35 -32.02
C SER A 14 44.49 -28.67 -30.79
N LEU A 15 44.81 -27.39 -30.58
CA LEU A 15 44.30 -26.60 -29.45
C LEU A 15 42.78 -26.36 -29.54
N ILE A 16 42.25 -26.04 -30.73
CA ILE A 16 40.81 -25.80 -30.91
C ILE A 16 39.99 -27.07 -30.67
N LYS A 17 40.46 -28.24 -31.10
CA LYS A 17 39.76 -29.51 -30.82
C LYS A 17 39.76 -29.84 -29.32
N LYS A 18 40.85 -29.56 -28.62
CA LYS A 18 40.94 -29.80 -27.17
C LYS A 18 40.00 -28.88 -26.38
N LEU A 19 39.90 -27.61 -26.80
CA LEU A 19 38.97 -26.64 -26.18
C LEU A 19 37.51 -27.06 -26.35
N LEU A 20 37.15 -27.55 -27.54
CA LEU A 20 35.77 -27.93 -27.86
C LEU A 20 35.34 -29.21 -27.13
N ILE A 21 36.25 -30.18 -26.98
CA ILE A 21 36.01 -31.39 -26.17
C ILE A 21 35.86 -31.02 -24.68
N PHE A 22 36.66 -30.07 -24.19
CA PHE A 22 36.58 -29.61 -22.81
C PHE A 22 35.23 -28.96 -22.48
N LEU A 23 34.71 -28.13 -23.40
CA LEU A 23 33.37 -27.51 -23.27
C LEU A 23 32.23 -28.52 -23.22
N ILE A 24 32.30 -29.59 -24.02
CA ILE A 24 31.29 -30.66 -24.00
C ILE A 24 31.31 -31.43 -22.67
N ILE A 25 32.50 -31.69 -22.12
CA ILE A 25 32.65 -32.39 -20.83
C ILE A 25 32.05 -31.58 -19.69
N ILE A 26 32.25 -30.26 -19.67
CA ILE A 26 31.65 -29.37 -18.66
C ILE A 26 30.11 -29.48 -18.70
N LEU A 27 29.53 -29.48 -19.90
CA LEU A 27 28.07 -29.53 -20.06
C LEU A 27 27.46 -30.84 -19.53
N VAL A 28 28.17 -31.96 -19.68
CA VAL A 28 27.74 -33.28 -19.17
C VAL A 28 27.88 -33.38 -17.65
N ILE A 29 28.91 -32.76 -17.06
CA ILE A 29 29.10 -32.77 -15.60
C ILE A 29 28.02 -31.93 -14.91
N LEU A 30 27.68 -30.76 -15.48
CA LEU A 30 26.62 -29.89 -14.94
C LEU A 30 25.25 -30.58 -14.93
N THR A 31 24.95 -31.36 -15.96
CA THR A 31 23.70 -32.14 -16.02
C THR A 31 23.66 -33.29 -15.01
N PHE A 32 24.80 -33.97 -14.78
CA PHE A 32 24.85 -35.07 -13.81
C PHE A 32 24.76 -34.58 -12.36
N LEU A 33 25.39 -33.44 -12.04
CA LEU A 33 25.27 -32.79 -10.73
C LEU A 33 23.83 -32.37 -10.44
N TRP A 34 23.14 -31.82 -11.43
CA TRP A 34 21.73 -31.45 -11.30
C TRP A 34 20.83 -32.66 -11.00
N ILE A 35 21.08 -33.82 -11.62
CA ILE A 35 20.32 -35.06 -11.34
C ILE A 35 20.60 -35.59 -9.93
N SER A 36 21.86 -35.50 -9.47
CA SER A 36 22.31 -36.08 -8.19
C SER A 36 21.72 -35.34 -6.98
N VAL A 37 21.58 -34.02 -7.09
CA VAL A 37 21.03 -33.17 -6.01
C VAL A 37 19.54 -33.39 -5.79
N ASN A 38 18.80 -33.83 -6.82
CA ASN A 38 17.35 -34.00 -6.74
C ASN A 38 16.88 -35.38 -6.22
N PHE A 39 17.76 -36.37 -6.06
CA PHE A 39 17.33 -37.76 -5.83
C PHE A 39 17.76 -38.40 -4.49
N ILE A 40 18.60 -37.75 -3.68
CA ILE A 40 19.15 -38.38 -2.46
C ILE A 40 19.10 -37.39 -1.30
N GLY A 41 18.01 -37.41 -0.52
CA GLY A 41 17.95 -36.64 0.73
C GLY A 41 16.59 -36.63 1.41
N GLY A 42 16.25 -37.69 2.14
CA GLY A 42 15.14 -37.70 3.09
C GLY A 42 15.47 -38.61 4.27
N SER A 43 15.68 -38.02 5.45
CA SER A 43 15.91 -38.69 6.74
C SER A 43 14.68 -38.48 7.60
N GLU A 44 14.08 -39.56 8.11
CA GLU A 44 12.86 -39.55 8.91
C GLU A 44 13.11 -39.05 10.34
N ASN A 45 12.65 -37.83 10.65
CA ASN A 45 12.36 -37.42 12.02
C ASN A 45 10.86 -37.61 12.27
N LYS A 46 10.50 -38.21 13.41
CA LYS A 46 9.11 -38.41 13.85
C LYS A 46 8.45 -37.06 14.10
N LYS A 47 7.27 -36.82 13.50
CA LYS A 47 6.49 -35.58 13.59
C LYS A 47 5.11 -35.91 14.15
N LEU A 48 4.52 -34.96 14.89
CA LEU A 48 3.11 -34.99 15.27
C LEU A 48 2.21 -35.12 14.02
N GLN A 49 1.10 -35.85 14.12
CA GLN A 49 0.12 -36.02 13.06
C GLN A 49 -1.26 -35.52 13.55
N GLY A 50 -2.08 -34.91 12.69
CA GLY A 50 -3.45 -34.45 12.97
C GLY A 50 -4.02 -33.69 11.78
N GLU A 51 -5.34 -33.68 11.59
CA GLU A 51 -6.01 -32.93 10.50
C GLU A 51 -6.42 -31.53 11.01
N LEU A 52 -5.81 -30.50 10.46
CA LEU A 52 -6.07 -29.10 10.77
C LEU A 52 -7.36 -28.65 10.06
N GLY A 53 -8.35 -28.19 10.83
CA GLY A 53 -9.65 -27.79 10.30
C GLY A 53 -9.62 -26.40 9.65
N SER A 54 -9.23 -25.37 10.41
CA SER A 54 -9.06 -23.99 9.93
C SER A 54 -8.22 -23.16 10.92
N ILE A 55 -7.65 -22.04 10.47
CA ILE A 55 -6.89 -21.09 11.31
C ILE A 55 -7.55 -19.71 11.21
N GLY A 56 -7.87 -19.09 12.35
CA GLY A 56 -8.24 -17.67 12.45
C GLY A 56 -7.13 -16.86 13.12
N ILE A 57 -6.44 -16.01 12.37
CA ILE A 57 -5.40 -15.12 12.92
C ILE A 57 -6.05 -13.77 13.15
N MET A 58 -6.00 -13.26 14.38
CA MET A 58 -6.54 -11.95 14.73
C MET A 58 -5.39 -11.02 15.16
N GLY A 59 -5.08 -10.04 14.31
CA GLY A 59 -4.28 -8.88 14.70
C GLY A 59 -5.13 -7.93 15.54
N PHE A 60 -4.53 -7.34 16.58
CA PHE A 60 -5.25 -6.45 17.49
C PHE A 60 -5.68 -5.15 16.79
N ASP A 61 -6.98 -4.92 16.70
CA ASP A 61 -7.58 -3.59 16.57
C ASP A 61 -8.47 -3.34 17.80
N PRO A 62 -8.18 -2.33 18.63
CA PRO A 62 -8.97 -2.00 19.82
C PRO A 62 -10.45 -1.73 19.53
N GLU A 63 -10.83 -1.44 18.28
CA GLU A 63 -12.21 -1.21 17.88
C GLU A 63 -13.02 -2.51 17.70
N THR A 64 -12.36 -3.67 17.61
CA THR A 64 -13.03 -4.97 17.35
C THR A 64 -13.81 -5.53 18.54
N GLY A 65 -13.72 -4.91 19.73
CA GLY A 65 -14.44 -5.33 20.93
C GLY A 65 -13.94 -6.64 21.55
N ILE A 66 -12.79 -7.16 21.12
CA ILE A 66 -12.16 -8.36 21.70
C ILE A 66 -11.45 -7.96 22.99
N TYR A 67 -11.90 -8.52 24.12
CA TYR A 67 -11.32 -8.24 25.43
C TYR A 67 -10.16 -9.17 25.72
N PHE A 68 -9.02 -8.62 26.13
CA PHE A 68 -7.85 -9.40 26.49
C PHE A 68 -7.51 -9.26 27.98
N PRO A 69 -7.08 -10.35 28.63
CA PRO A 69 -6.81 -10.33 30.06
C PRO A 69 -5.62 -9.43 30.36
N GLU A 70 -5.84 -8.29 31.01
CA GLU A 70 -4.73 -7.57 31.67
C GLU A 70 -4.23 -8.32 32.90
N GLU A 71 -5.10 -9.15 33.49
CA GLU A 71 -4.82 -9.99 34.64
C GLU A 71 -5.13 -11.46 34.33
N CYS A 72 -4.28 -12.36 34.81
CA CYS A 72 -4.40 -13.81 34.68
C CYS A 72 -5.44 -14.43 35.63
N ASN A 73 -6.66 -13.91 35.61
CA ASN A 73 -7.77 -14.49 36.34
C ASN A 73 -8.72 -15.23 35.38
N GLU A 74 -9.43 -16.23 35.90
CA GLU A 74 -10.31 -17.11 35.12
C GLU A 74 -11.46 -16.33 34.45
N GLU A 75 -11.96 -15.27 35.11
CA GLU A 75 -13.02 -14.40 34.60
C GLU A 75 -12.61 -13.71 33.29
N ASN A 76 -11.40 -13.16 33.23
CA ASN A 76 -10.91 -12.49 32.02
C ASN A 76 -10.71 -13.46 30.84
N PHE A 77 -10.18 -14.66 31.09
CA PHE A 77 -10.04 -15.67 30.04
C PHE A 77 -11.38 -16.18 29.54
N THR A 78 -12.37 -16.27 30.43
CA THR A 78 -13.76 -16.61 30.10
C THR A 78 -14.35 -15.53 29.18
N VAL A 79 -14.15 -14.25 29.48
CA VAL A 79 -14.59 -13.13 28.62
C VAL A 79 -13.88 -13.17 27.26
N SER A 80 -12.57 -13.40 27.20
CA SER A 80 -11.85 -13.54 25.94
C SER A 80 -12.38 -14.70 25.10
N TRP A 81 -12.62 -15.86 25.72
CA TRP A 81 -13.22 -17.02 25.05
C TRP A 81 -14.60 -16.69 24.48
N ASP A 82 -15.47 -16.13 25.31
CA ASP A 82 -16.86 -15.80 24.95
C ASP A 82 -16.97 -14.62 23.98
N SER A 83 -15.89 -13.88 23.72
CA SER A 83 -15.81 -12.86 22.67
C SER A 83 -15.45 -13.46 21.29
N ILE A 84 -14.72 -14.57 21.28
CA ILE A 84 -14.22 -15.22 20.07
C ILE A 84 -15.16 -16.33 19.61
N PHE A 85 -15.57 -17.22 20.53
CA PHE A 85 -16.38 -18.40 20.23
C PHE A 85 -17.84 -18.24 20.69
N LYS A 86 -18.78 -18.83 19.94
CA LYS A 86 -20.19 -18.94 20.37
C LYS A 86 -20.37 -19.99 21.46
N GLU A 87 -19.49 -20.99 21.49
CA GLU A 87 -19.46 -22.01 22.51
C GLU A 87 -19.17 -21.41 23.89
N SER A 88 -19.87 -21.91 24.91
CA SER A 88 -19.63 -21.55 26.31
C SER A 88 -18.17 -21.77 26.75
N SER A 89 -17.66 -20.82 27.51
CA SER A 89 -16.42 -20.88 28.29
C SER A 89 -16.42 -21.92 29.43
N GLU A 90 -17.51 -22.64 29.69
CA GLU A 90 -17.53 -23.70 30.71
C GLU A 90 -16.54 -24.84 30.39
N ASN A 91 -15.68 -25.16 31.36
CA ASN A 91 -14.64 -26.18 31.30
C ASN A 91 -13.51 -25.91 30.30
N ILE A 92 -13.17 -24.65 30.05
CA ILE A 92 -11.93 -24.31 29.34
C ILE A 92 -10.72 -24.71 30.20
N THR A 93 -9.70 -25.29 29.57
CA THR A 93 -8.39 -25.49 30.20
C THR A 93 -7.55 -24.24 29.96
N ILE A 94 -7.02 -23.67 31.04
CA ILE A 94 -6.21 -22.46 31.01
C ILE A 94 -4.78 -22.82 31.41
N ILE A 95 -3.83 -22.56 30.52
CA ILE A 95 -2.40 -22.69 30.81
C ILE A 95 -1.77 -21.32 30.55
N ASN A 96 -1.25 -20.68 31.58
CA ASN A 96 -0.58 -19.38 31.46
C ASN A 96 0.75 -19.39 32.20
N ASN A 97 1.61 -18.43 31.88
CA ASN A 97 2.78 -18.15 32.70
C ASN A 97 2.44 -17.18 33.85
N SER A 98 3.33 -17.12 34.85
CA SER A 98 3.07 -16.38 36.09
C SER A 98 2.88 -14.88 35.93
N ASP A 99 3.36 -14.28 34.83
CA ASP A 99 3.28 -12.85 34.54
C ASP A 99 2.20 -12.50 33.50
N CYS A 100 1.41 -13.47 33.06
CA CYS A 100 0.37 -13.32 32.05
C CYS A 100 0.85 -12.84 30.67
N THR A 101 2.15 -12.89 30.40
CA THR A 101 2.68 -12.50 29.10
C THR A 101 2.39 -13.55 28.03
N ARG A 102 2.03 -14.78 28.42
CA ARG A 102 1.69 -15.86 27.50
C ARG A 102 0.60 -16.75 28.08
N TYR A 103 -0.36 -17.13 27.25
CA TYR A 103 -1.43 -18.04 27.64
C TYR A 103 -1.91 -18.93 26.49
N LEU A 104 -2.42 -20.09 26.86
CA LEU A 104 -3.07 -21.09 26.03
C LEU A 104 -4.40 -21.45 26.68
N LEU A 105 -5.49 -21.23 25.95
CA LEU A 105 -6.83 -21.67 26.32
C LEU A 105 -7.22 -22.77 25.36
N TYR A 106 -7.77 -23.88 25.86
CA TYR A 106 -8.38 -24.85 24.96
C TYR A 106 -9.59 -25.57 25.55
N LYS A 107 -10.44 -26.06 24.66
CA LYS A 107 -11.62 -26.88 25.00
C LYS A 107 -11.83 -27.94 23.93
N ASN A 108 -12.09 -29.18 24.35
CA ASN A 108 -12.47 -30.28 23.44
C ASN A 108 -14.00 -30.39 23.41
N ILE A 109 -14.56 -30.41 22.19
CA ILE A 109 -15.98 -30.61 21.93
C ILE A 109 -16.11 -31.59 20.77
N SER A 110 -16.68 -32.77 21.03
CA SER A 110 -16.96 -33.77 19.98
C SER A 110 -15.72 -34.10 19.12
N ASP A 111 -14.57 -34.30 19.77
CA ASP A 111 -13.27 -34.59 19.14
C ASP A 111 -12.62 -33.40 18.39
N ILE A 112 -13.16 -32.19 18.54
CA ILE A 112 -12.60 -30.96 18.00
C ILE A 112 -12.03 -30.13 19.16
N TYR A 113 -10.76 -29.76 19.05
CA TYR A 113 -10.08 -28.88 20.00
C TYR A 113 -10.16 -27.45 19.52
N TYR A 114 -10.76 -26.57 20.31
CA TYR A 114 -10.78 -25.12 20.11
C TYR A 114 -9.65 -24.54 20.95
N ILE A 115 -8.78 -23.74 20.35
CA ILE A 115 -7.52 -23.29 20.94
C ILE A 115 -7.37 -21.78 20.74
N ILE A 116 -7.04 -21.05 21.80
CA ILE A 116 -6.62 -19.65 21.77
C ILE A 116 -5.23 -19.57 22.37
N THR A 117 -4.29 -18.97 21.65
CA THR A 117 -2.95 -18.65 22.13
C THR A 117 -2.78 -17.13 22.12
N GLY A 118 -2.26 -16.55 23.20
CA GLY A 118 -1.96 -15.13 23.27
C GLY A 118 -0.58 -14.85 23.82
N VAL A 119 0.08 -13.83 23.27
CA VAL A 119 1.37 -13.30 23.72
C VAL A 119 1.26 -11.79 23.93
N SER A 120 1.45 -11.33 25.16
CA SER A 120 1.55 -9.92 25.53
C SER A 120 3.02 -9.54 25.74
N MET A 121 3.51 -8.59 24.94
CA MET A 121 4.86 -8.06 25.07
C MET A 121 4.81 -6.60 25.56
N ASP A 122 5.44 -6.33 26.69
CA ASP A 122 5.66 -4.97 27.19
C ASP A 122 6.94 -4.39 26.54
N GLY A 123 6.79 -3.58 25.49
CA GLY A 123 7.91 -2.96 24.77
C GLY A 123 7.73 -1.44 24.61
N PHE A 124 8.72 -0.65 25.04
CA PHE A 124 8.72 0.83 24.87
C PHE A 124 7.51 1.59 25.44
N GLY A 125 6.80 1.02 26.43
CA GLY A 125 5.60 1.64 27.01
C GLY A 125 4.32 1.40 26.21
N ILE A 126 4.38 0.56 25.17
CA ILE A 126 3.24 0.08 24.39
C ILE A 126 3.14 -1.43 24.62
N ARG A 127 1.94 -1.92 24.93
CA ARG A 127 1.66 -3.36 25.02
C ARG A 127 1.27 -3.85 23.64
N ASN A 128 2.10 -4.69 23.04
CA ASN A 128 1.75 -5.40 21.82
C ASN A 128 1.17 -6.76 22.20
N LEU A 129 -0.03 -7.05 21.71
CA LEU A 129 -0.71 -8.30 21.96
C LEU A 129 -0.98 -9.02 20.64
N SER A 130 -0.54 -10.27 20.55
CA SER A 130 -0.82 -11.15 19.42
C SER A 130 -1.66 -12.32 19.89
N VAL A 131 -2.81 -12.55 19.26
CA VAL A 131 -3.70 -13.68 19.57
C VAL A 131 -4.00 -14.49 18.32
N ILE A 132 -3.82 -15.81 18.42
CA ILE A 132 -4.16 -16.75 17.36
C ILE A 132 -5.22 -17.69 17.91
N SER A 133 -6.31 -17.87 17.16
CA SER A 133 -7.39 -18.77 17.54
C SER A 133 -7.67 -19.76 16.43
N PHE A 134 -7.77 -21.04 16.75
CA PHE A 134 -8.02 -22.07 15.74
C PHE A 134 -8.73 -23.26 16.36
N TYR A 135 -9.25 -24.15 15.53
CA TYR A 135 -9.72 -25.45 16.01
C TYR A 135 -9.18 -26.58 15.13
N THR A 136 -8.95 -27.74 15.74
CA THR A 136 -8.26 -28.86 15.07
C THR A 136 -8.69 -30.20 15.66
N LYS A 137 -8.58 -31.27 14.86
CA LYS A 137 -8.71 -32.65 15.34
C LYS A 137 -7.33 -33.21 15.65
N LEU A 138 -6.98 -33.23 16.92
CA LEU A 138 -5.70 -33.77 17.37
C LEU A 138 -5.71 -35.30 17.37
N THR A 139 -4.60 -35.90 16.96
CA THR A 139 -4.37 -37.34 17.21
C THR A 139 -4.15 -37.59 18.70
N SER A 140 -4.22 -38.85 19.13
CA SER A 140 -3.91 -39.22 20.52
C SER A 140 -2.53 -38.74 21.01
N GLU A 141 -1.55 -38.64 20.11
CA GLU A 141 -0.22 -38.08 20.42
C GLU A 141 -0.30 -36.57 20.62
N GLY A 142 -0.94 -35.83 19.70
CA GLY A 142 -1.16 -34.38 19.86
C GLY A 142 -2.01 -34.00 21.08
N ILE A 143 -2.96 -34.85 21.47
CA ILE A 143 -3.72 -34.69 22.73
C ILE A 143 -2.77 -34.85 23.92
N THR A 144 -1.94 -35.90 23.91
CA THR A 144 -0.97 -36.15 24.98
C THR A 144 0.02 -34.99 25.11
N ASP A 145 0.49 -34.46 23.98
CA ASP A 145 1.43 -33.33 23.96
C ASP A 145 0.78 -32.04 24.47
N LEU A 146 -0.44 -31.73 24.00
CA LEU A 146 -1.22 -30.58 24.49
C LEU A 146 -1.53 -30.69 26.00
N GLU A 147 -1.91 -31.87 26.48
CA GLU A 147 -2.21 -32.11 27.90
C GLU A 147 -0.95 -32.16 28.79
N SER A 148 0.21 -32.48 28.21
CA SER A 148 1.51 -32.46 28.90
C SER A 148 2.11 -31.05 29.00
N PHE A 149 1.56 -30.10 28.26
CA PHE A 149 2.00 -28.72 28.24
C PHE A 149 1.60 -28.05 29.56
N ASP A 150 2.58 -27.61 30.35
CA ASP A 150 2.36 -26.99 31.65
C ASP A 150 2.84 -25.53 31.67
N SER A 151 2.44 -24.79 32.71
CA SER A 151 2.82 -23.38 32.90
C SER A 151 4.34 -23.17 32.99
N ALA A 152 5.12 -24.20 33.36
CA ALA A 152 6.58 -24.10 33.45
C ALA A 152 7.26 -24.21 32.08
N ASN A 153 6.57 -24.78 31.09
CA ASN A 153 7.03 -24.95 29.72
C ASN A 153 6.57 -23.83 28.77
N ILE A 154 5.73 -22.88 29.23
CA ILE A 154 5.42 -21.61 28.55
C ILE A 154 6.61 -20.64 28.67
N ASN A 155 7.80 -21.09 28.29
CA ASN A 155 8.92 -20.22 27.98
C ASN A 155 8.90 -20.00 26.47
N GLN A 156 9.38 -18.84 26.01
CA GLN A 156 9.32 -18.41 24.59
C GLN A 156 9.57 -19.56 23.60
N GLY A 157 10.72 -20.25 23.73
CA GLY A 157 11.05 -21.34 22.81
C GLY A 157 10.18 -22.61 22.94
N GLY A 158 9.60 -22.92 24.10
CA GLY A 158 8.75 -24.12 24.26
C GLY A 158 7.36 -23.93 23.66
N PHE A 159 6.81 -22.74 23.85
CA PHE A 159 5.52 -22.34 23.31
C PHE A 159 5.55 -22.18 21.79
N ASP A 160 6.55 -21.47 21.28
CA ASP A 160 6.71 -21.24 19.85
C ASP A 160 6.93 -22.58 19.11
N ASN A 161 7.75 -23.48 19.68
CA ASN A 161 7.95 -24.82 19.12
C ASN A 161 6.68 -25.68 19.14
N PHE A 162 5.86 -25.59 20.19
CA PHE A 162 4.60 -26.34 20.26
C PHE A 162 3.62 -25.91 19.17
N ILE A 163 3.43 -24.60 18.99
CA ILE A 163 2.59 -24.06 17.92
C ILE A 163 3.15 -24.42 16.54
N ASP A 164 4.47 -24.35 16.37
CA ASP A 164 5.16 -24.76 15.14
C ASP A 164 4.97 -26.25 14.83
N ASP A 165 5.10 -27.12 15.83
CA ASP A 165 4.92 -28.56 15.66
C ASP A 165 3.47 -28.91 15.34
N LEU A 166 2.51 -28.19 15.93
CA LEU A 166 1.09 -28.34 15.63
C LEU A 166 0.75 -27.92 14.18
N ALA A 167 1.35 -26.82 13.71
CA ALA A 167 1.17 -26.34 12.35
C ALA A 167 1.91 -27.18 11.30
N ARG A 168 3.09 -27.73 11.64
CA ARG A 168 3.92 -28.54 10.72
C ARG A 168 3.49 -30.00 10.62
N GLY A 169 2.78 -30.53 11.61
CA GLY A 169 2.33 -31.92 11.65
C GLY A 169 1.48 -32.32 10.45
N ASP A 170 0.75 -31.37 9.88
CA ASP A 170 -0.17 -31.62 8.76
C ASP A 170 0.48 -31.46 7.36
N LEU A 171 1.61 -30.76 7.28
CA LEU A 171 2.23 -30.36 6.00
C LEU A 171 3.18 -31.40 5.37
N THR A 172 3.25 -32.62 5.90
CA THR A 172 4.40 -33.52 5.61
C THR A 172 4.09 -34.83 4.89
N GLU A 173 2.84 -35.07 4.49
CA GLU A 173 2.61 -35.96 3.35
C GLU A 173 2.75 -35.17 2.04
N ASN A 174 3.43 -35.75 1.06
CA ASN A 174 3.61 -35.27 -0.32
C ASN A 174 2.28 -35.15 -1.12
N ARG A 175 1.17 -34.84 -0.46
CA ARG A 175 -0.04 -34.34 -1.08
C ARG A 175 0.04 -32.82 -1.01
N SER A 176 0.10 -32.19 -2.17
CA SER A 176 -0.39 -30.81 -2.30
C SER A 176 -1.83 -30.79 -1.79
N LEU A 177 -2.03 -30.45 -0.52
CA LEU A 177 -3.31 -29.97 -0.07
C LEU A 177 -3.45 -28.61 -0.73
N ASP A 178 -4.25 -28.52 -1.79
CA ASP A 178 -4.80 -27.25 -2.23
C ASP A 178 -5.63 -26.74 -1.06
N ILE A 179 -5.01 -25.99 -0.13
CA ILE A 179 -5.77 -25.07 0.72
C ILE A 179 -6.18 -23.95 -0.23
N ASN A 180 -7.23 -24.23 -0.97
CA ASN A 180 -7.96 -23.22 -1.69
C ASN A 180 -8.58 -22.36 -0.57
N ILE A 181 -7.91 -21.27 -0.19
CA ILE A 181 -8.56 -20.12 0.48
C ILE A 181 -9.46 -19.44 -0.57
N THR A 182 -10.29 -20.22 -1.24
CA THR A 182 -11.54 -19.77 -1.81
C THR A 182 -12.54 -19.76 -0.67
N ALA A 183 -13.40 -18.75 -0.64
CA ALA A 183 -14.48 -18.49 0.31
C ALA A 183 -15.54 -19.61 0.42
N SER A 184 -15.11 -20.86 0.55
CA SER A 184 -15.86 -22.01 1.01
C SER A 184 -15.14 -22.60 2.22
N ALA A 185 -14.88 -21.76 3.24
CA ALA A 185 -15.09 -22.29 4.57
C ALA A 185 -16.55 -22.76 4.58
N ASP A 186 -16.82 -24.04 4.76
CA ASP A 186 -18.18 -24.56 4.93
C ASP A 186 -18.97 -23.58 5.82
N SER A 187 -20.23 -23.32 5.47
CA SER A 187 -21.14 -22.48 6.26
C SER A 187 -21.25 -22.93 7.73
N GLU A 188 -20.86 -24.17 8.03
CA GLU A 188 -20.75 -24.72 9.39
C GLU A 188 -19.64 -24.05 10.24
N PHE A 189 -18.70 -23.34 9.61
CA PHE A 189 -17.52 -22.74 10.27
C PHE A 189 -17.69 -21.30 10.72
N SER A 190 -18.39 -20.44 9.96
CA SER A 190 -18.78 -19.09 10.44
C SER A 190 -19.75 -19.17 11.62
N ASP A 191 -20.45 -20.28 11.75
CA ASP A 191 -21.44 -20.47 12.81
C ASP A 191 -20.82 -20.59 14.20
N ASN A 192 -19.52 -20.89 14.34
CA ASN A 192 -18.87 -21.10 15.64
C ASN A 192 -18.11 -19.90 16.19
N PHE A 193 -17.72 -18.93 15.35
CA PHE A 193 -17.12 -17.67 15.78
C PHE A 193 -18.21 -16.62 16.00
N ARG A 194 -18.04 -15.74 16.99
CA ARG A 194 -18.95 -14.60 17.21
C ARG A 194 -18.63 -13.41 16.30
N ILE A 195 -17.39 -13.32 15.85
CA ILE A 195 -16.90 -12.20 15.05
C ILE A 195 -17.25 -12.45 13.59
N ASP A 196 -17.85 -11.45 12.94
CA ASP A 196 -18.15 -11.52 11.51
C ASP A 196 -16.85 -11.62 10.72
N THR A 197 -16.74 -12.64 9.86
CA THR A 197 -15.58 -12.89 9.02
C THR A 197 -15.28 -11.77 8.02
N GLY A 198 -16.17 -10.77 7.87
CA GLY A 198 -15.91 -9.55 7.11
C GLY A 198 -14.88 -8.59 7.71
N ASN A 199 -14.53 -8.73 9.01
CA ASN A 199 -13.64 -7.79 9.72
C ASN A 199 -12.20 -8.31 9.93
N PHE A 200 -11.78 -9.36 9.23
CA PHE A 200 -10.38 -9.79 9.27
C PHE A 200 -9.50 -8.80 8.49
N LEU A 201 -8.75 -7.97 9.22
CA LEU A 201 -7.80 -6.99 8.67
C LEU A 201 -6.55 -7.70 8.11
N ASP A 202 -6.28 -7.47 6.82
CA ASP A 202 -5.10 -7.94 6.09
C ASP A 202 -3.93 -6.98 6.38
N PHE A 203 -3.10 -7.28 7.39
CA PHE A 203 -1.95 -6.46 7.74
C PHE A 203 -0.72 -6.86 6.90
N GLY A 204 -0.37 -6.01 5.93
CA GLY A 204 0.94 -6.02 5.30
C GLY A 204 1.86 -4.99 5.95
N ASP A 205 2.88 -5.43 6.70
CA ASP A 205 4.19 -4.79 6.80
C ASP A 205 5.15 -5.64 7.68
N SER A 206 6.45 -5.66 7.33
CA SER A 206 7.43 -6.68 7.77
C SER A 206 8.49 -6.19 8.76
N TYR A 207 8.85 -6.99 9.78
CA TYR A 207 10.16 -6.95 10.46
C TYR A 207 10.64 -8.37 10.84
N GLY A 208 11.94 -8.67 10.67
CA GLY A 208 12.47 -10.04 10.82
C GLY A 208 13.80 -10.16 11.59
N PHE A 209 13.98 -11.31 12.26
CA PHE A 209 15.24 -11.88 12.77
C PHE A 209 15.33 -13.38 12.38
N THR A 210 16.55 -13.92 12.32
CA THR A 210 16.97 -15.13 11.57
C THR A 210 17.27 -16.38 12.43
N ASP A 211 17.00 -17.59 11.89
CA ASP A 211 17.95 -18.73 11.95
C ASP A 211 17.68 -19.80 10.86
N ASN A 212 18.73 -20.53 10.49
CA ASN A 212 18.93 -21.36 9.30
C ASN A 212 18.51 -22.83 9.46
N GLN A 213 17.87 -23.42 8.43
CA GLN A 213 18.36 -24.58 7.66
C GLN A 213 17.27 -25.32 6.84
N ALA A 214 17.70 -25.81 5.65
CA ALA A 214 17.15 -26.88 4.78
C ALA A 214 16.39 -26.49 3.48
N LYS A 215 16.67 -27.27 2.42
CA LYS A 215 16.49 -26.99 0.97
C LYS A 215 15.47 -27.94 0.32
N ALA A 216 14.65 -27.44 -0.63
CA ALA A 216 14.44 -27.95 -2.01
C ALA A 216 13.11 -27.51 -2.70
N ALA A 217 13.25 -27.04 -3.95
CA ALA A 217 12.35 -27.09 -5.14
C ALA A 217 10.93 -26.47 -5.16
N GLY A 218 10.86 -25.16 -5.45
CA GLY A 218 10.17 -24.51 -6.58
C GLY A 218 8.67 -24.68 -6.86
N PHE A 219 7.87 -23.66 -6.49
CA PHE A 219 6.71 -23.11 -7.23
C PHE A 219 6.49 -21.63 -6.82
N VAL A 220 5.90 -20.80 -7.70
CA VAL A 220 5.59 -19.38 -7.43
C VAL A 220 4.22 -19.29 -6.76
N PHE A 221 4.18 -18.77 -5.53
CA PHE A 221 2.96 -18.34 -4.86
C PHE A 221 3.01 -16.85 -4.55
N LYS A 222 1.85 -16.20 -4.65
CA LYS A 222 1.62 -14.81 -4.26
C LYS A 222 1.67 -14.76 -2.72
N TYR A 223 2.69 -14.10 -2.18
CA TYR A 223 2.90 -13.95 -0.74
C TYR A 223 1.73 -13.17 -0.12
N ILE A 224 1.07 -13.76 0.87
CA ILE A 224 0.28 -13.04 1.88
C ILE A 224 1.08 -13.25 3.17
N GLN A 225 1.66 -12.18 3.67
CA GLN A 225 2.56 -12.18 4.81
C GLN A 225 1.71 -11.94 6.06
N ILE A 226 1.64 -12.93 6.96
CA ILE A 226 1.03 -12.78 8.27
C ILE A 226 2.17 -12.87 9.28
N ASP A 227 2.42 -11.77 9.99
CA ASP A 227 3.42 -11.73 11.05
C ASP A 227 3.05 -12.75 12.14
N TYR A 228 4.07 -13.50 12.60
CA TYR A 228 4.10 -14.65 13.54
C TYR A 228 4.22 -16.07 12.97
N PHE A 229 4.29 -16.28 11.65
CA PHE A 229 4.80 -17.54 11.09
C PHE A 229 5.90 -17.29 10.06
N HIS A 230 7.17 -17.45 10.47
CA HIS A 230 8.28 -17.53 9.51
C HIS A 230 8.68 -19.00 9.29
N GLN A 231 8.06 -19.65 8.29
CA GLN A 231 8.69 -20.79 7.64
C GLN A 231 9.72 -20.27 6.64
N ILE A 232 11.00 -20.22 7.02
CA ILE A 232 12.09 -19.93 6.08
C ILE A 232 12.29 -21.17 5.19
N ILE A 233 11.79 -21.11 3.96
CA ILE A 233 12.30 -21.98 2.90
C ILE A 233 13.68 -21.44 2.56
N GLY A 234 14.73 -22.18 2.95
CA GLY A 234 16.11 -21.86 2.57
C GLY A 234 16.27 -22.00 1.05
N ILE A 235 16.03 -20.92 0.31
CA ILE A 235 16.35 -20.85 -1.11
C ILE A 235 17.85 -20.55 -1.20
N GLU A 236 18.62 -21.57 -1.52
CA GLU A 236 20.04 -21.42 -1.82
C GLU A 236 20.18 -20.68 -3.17
N LYS A 237 20.16 -19.34 -3.14
CA LYS A 237 20.61 -18.54 -4.27
C LYS A 237 22.11 -18.71 -4.38
N THR A 238 22.58 -19.27 -5.49
CA THR A 238 24.00 -19.20 -5.86
C THR A 238 24.35 -17.72 -5.91
N VAL A 239 25.18 -17.23 -4.98
CA VAL A 239 25.67 -15.85 -5.02
C VAL A 239 26.40 -15.69 -6.33
N ASN A 240 25.84 -14.88 -7.22
CA ASN A 240 26.38 -14.65 -8.55
C ASN A 240 26.42 -13.15 -8.77
N THR A 241 27.49 -12.52 -8.33
CA THR A 241 27.68 -11.06 -8.36
C THR A 241 27.88 -10.48 -9.77
N THR A 242 27.32 -11.07 -10.82
CA THR A 242 27.46 -10.51 -12.17
C THR A 242 26.72 -9.18 -12.24
N GLN A 243 27.39 -8.13 -12.68
CA GLN A 243 26.72 -6.88 -13.01
C GLN A 243 25.77 -7.13 -14.19
N THR A 244 24.47 -6.95 -13.98
CA THR A 244 23.42 -7.16 -14.98
C THR A 244 23.17 -5.92 -15.82
N SER A 245 23.36 -4.75 -15.22
CA SER A 245 23.10 -3.46 -15.85
C SER A 245 24.05 -2.39 -15.33
N ASN A 246 24.31 -1.37 -16.16
CA ASN A 246 25.11 -0.22 -15.74
C ASN A 246 24.32 0.63 -14.75
N ILE A 247 24.97 1.02 -13.66
CA ILE A 247 24.45 2.05 -12.76
C ILE A 247 24.38 3.36 -13.56
N PRO A 248 23.21 4.02 -13.62
CA PRO A 248 23.07 5.29 -14.33
C PRO A 248 23.83 6.41 -13.62
N ASP A 249 24.03 7.53 -14.32
CA ASP A 249 24.54 8.75 -13.69
C ASP A 249 23.56 9.19 -12.60
N VAL A 250 24.08 9.47 -11.41
CA VAL A 250 23.33 9.93 -10.24
C VAL A 250 23.39 11.45 -10.19
N ILE A 251 22.26 12.07 -9.86
CA ILE A 251 22.20 13.51 -9.61
C ILE A 251 21.81 13.74 -8.15
N LEU A 252 22.64 14.48 -7.44
CA LEU A 252 22.46 14.86 -6.03
C LEU A 252 22.25 16.37 -5.94
N TYR A 253 21.33 16.82 -5.10
CA TYR A 253 20.97 18.23 -4.92
C TYR A 253 21.21 18.68 -3.47
N GLY A 254 22.34 19.32 -3.20
CA GLY A 254 22.64 19.87 -1.88
C GLY A 254 23.10 18.86 -0.82
N SER A 255 22.70 19.10 0.42
CA SER A 255 23.43 18.69 1.64
C SER A 255 22.72 17.77 2.62
N LYS A 256 21.55 17.27 2.22
CA LYS A 256 20.78 16.35 3.05
C LYS A 256 20.71 15.02 2.34
N ARG A 257 20.63 13.97 3.17
CA ARG A 257 20.28 12.59 2.82
C ARG A 257 19.37 12.60 1.59
N HIS A 258 19.87 12.08 0.48
CA HIS A 258 19.13 12.10 -0.77
C HIS A 258 18.22 10.88 -0.80
N ASP A 259 16.96 11.06 -1.20
CA ASP A 259 16.05 9.95 -1.48
C ASP A 259 16.47 9.13 -2.72
N SER A 260 17.57 9.54 -3.36
CA SER A 260 18.27 8.81 -4.43
C SER A 260 19.02 7.59 -3.88
N VAL A 261 18.29 6.65 -3.29
CA VAL A 261 18.83 5.35 -2.89
C VAL A 261 19.08 4.52 -4.14
N ILE A 262 20.31 4.01 -4.29
CA ILE A 262 20.61 3.00 -5.29
C ILE A 262 20.48 1.63 -4.63
N TYR A 263 19.54 0.83 -5.11
CA TYR A 263 19.43 -0.56 -4.74
C TYR A 263 20.42 -1.36 -5.59
N LEU A 264 21.48 -1.90 -4.98
CA LEU A 264 22.50 -2.64 -5.73
C LEU A 264 21.92 -3.89 -6.41
N GLU A 265 20.83 -4.44 -5.91
CA GLU A 265 20.13 -5.60 -6.47
C GLU A 265 19.55 -5.33 -7.88
N ASP A 266 19.30 -4.07 -8.24
CA ASP A 266 18.86 -3.70 -9.59
C ASP A 266 19.99 -3.83 -10.63
N TYR A 267 21.24 -3.80 -10.16
CA TYR A 267 22.45 -3.73 -11.01
C TYR A 267 23.33 -4.97 -10.89
N PHE A 268 23.14 -5.76 -9.84
CA PHE A 268 23.90 -6.98 -9.56
C PHE A 268 22.92 -8.11 -9.29
N ASP A 269 23.04 -9.18 -10.06
CA ASP A 269 22.24 -10.38 -9.80
C ASP A 269 22.66 -11.04 -8.49
N ASN A 270 21.70 -11.70 -7.83
CA ASN A 270 21.95 -12.66 -6.75
C ASN A 270 23.00 -12.22 -5.71
N LEU A 271 22.88 -11.00 -5.18
CA LEU A 271 23.71 -10.54 -4.05
C LEU A 271 23.54 -11.43 -2.81
N GLY A 272 22.47 -12.22 -2.70
CA GLY A 272 22.23 -13.10 -1.56
C GLY A 272 21.60 -12.35 -0.40
N PHE A 273 20.94 -13.08 0.50
CA PHE A 273 20.31 -12.52 1.69
C PHE A 273 21.26 -12.72 2.87
N GLY A 274 21.98 -11.66 3.26
CA GLY A 274 22.91 -11.66 4.39
C GLY A 274 24.13 -10.77 4.12
N SER A 275 24.21 -9.63 4.80
CA SER A 275 25.30 -8.65 4.67
C SER A 275 26.64 -9.14 5.23
N ASP A 276 26.64 -10.19 6.07
CA ASP A 276 27.81 -10.62 6.84
C ASP A 276 29.02 -11.06 6.00
N GLU A 277 28.81 -11.49 4.75
CA GLU A 277 29.89 -11.91 3.83
C GLU A 277 30.15 -10.93 2.69
N LEU A 278 29.30 -9.91 2.51
CA LEU A 278 29.46 -8.89 1.48
C LEU A 278 30.36 -7.76 1.97
N ILE A 279 31.56 -7.67 1.43
CA ILE A 279 32.44 -6.52 1.64
C ILE A 279 32.17 -5.50 0.54
N PHE A 280 31.61 -4.37 0.95
CA PHE A 280 31.43 -3.19 0.11
C PHE A 280 32.65 -2.28 0.19
N SER A 281 33.13 -1.87 -0.96
CA SER A 281 34.13 -0.82 -1.08
C SER A 281 33.80 0.06 -2.27
N TYR A 282 34.18 1.33 -2.21
CA TYR A 282 33.97 2.25 -3.30
C TYR A 282 35.24 3.07 -3.53
N LEU A 283 35.41 3.52 -4.77
CA LEU A 283 36.46 4.45 -5.13
C LEU A 283 35.82 5.65 -5.82
N VAL A 284 36.25 6.84 -5.38
CA VAL A 284 35.87 8.13 -5.97
C VAL A 284 37.12 8.75 -6.55
N ASN A 285 37.03 9.31 -7.76
CA ASN A 285 38.16 9.98 -8.41
C ASN A 285 38.77 11.14 -7.60
N LYS A 286 38.01 11.69 -6.63
CA LYS A 286 38.47 12.63 -5.61
C LYS A 286 38.04 12.12 -4.23
N SER A 287 38.99 11.60 -3.47
CA SER A 287 38.74 11.04 -2.13
C SER A 287 38.36 12.12 -1.12
N GLY A 288 37.38 11.85 -0.25
CA GLY A 288 37.02 12.70 0.89
C GLY A 288 35.92 13.74 0.62
N GLU A 289 35.26 13.69 -0.56
CA GLU A 289 34.21 14.64 -0.93
C GLU A 289 32.78 14.15 -0.65
N PHE A 290 32.55 12.85 -0.47
CA PHE A 290 31.29 12.30 0.05
C PHE A 290 31.51 10.91 0.62
N THR A 291 30.64 10.49 1.53
CA THR A 291 30.56 9.13 2.05
C THR A 291 29.45 8.37 1.34
N LEU A 292 29.72 7.11 1.02
CA LEU A 292 28.68 6.17 0.63
C LEU A 292 28.41 5.31 1.85
N ASP A 293 27.20 5.42 2.39
CA ASP A 293 26.76 4.62 3.51
C ASP A 293 25.87 3.51 2.94
N MET A 294 26.24 2.25 3.21
CA MET A 294 25.30 1.15 3.05
C MET A 294 24.52 1.01 4.34
N HIS A 295 23.20 0.85 4.22
CA HIS A 295 22.39 0.46 5.36
C HIS A 295 22.19 -1.05 5.34
N ASP A 296 22.24 -1.67 6.51
CA ASP A 296 22.13 -3.13 6.71
C ASP A 296 20.73 -3.71 6.44
N TYR A 297 19.88 -3.03 5.66
CA TYR A 297 18.54 -3.51 5.32
C TYR A 297 18.59 -4.45 4.09
N TYR A 298 17.62 -5.37 3.99
CA TYR A 298 17.48 -6.48 3.03
C TYR A 298 17.68 -6.16 1.53
N LEU A 299 17.87 -4.90 1.14
CA LEU A 299 17.93 -4.43 -0.24
C LEU A 299 19.23 -3.70 -0.62
N HIS A 300 20.34 -3.95 0.08
CA HIS A 300 21.66 -3.33 -0.17
C HIS A 300 21.59 -1.86 -0.64
N PRO A 301 20.85 -0.97 0.05
CA PRO A 301 20.70 0.41 -0.36
C PRO A 301 22.02 1.14 -0.18
N VAL A 302 22.43 1.86 -1.20
CA VAL A 302 23.60 2.74 -1.18
C VAL A 302 23.11 4.18 -1.14
N ASP A 303 23.32 4.83 0.00
CA ASP A 303 22.99 6.24 0.23
C ASP A 303 24.24 7.11 0.02
N PHE A 304 24.06 8.23 -0.67
CA PHE A 304 25.13 9.20 -0.90
C PHE A 304 24.99 10.33 0.11
N SER A 305 25.88 10.35 1.09
CA SER A 305 25.96 11.43 2.06
C SER A 305 27.10 12.38 1.69
N THR A 306 26.77 13.64 1.42
CA THR A 306 27.75 14.65 1.02
C THR A 306 27.71 15.81 2.01
N GLU A 307 28.87 16.31 2.44
CA GLU A 307 28.89 17.56 3.17
C GLU A 307 28.41 18.69 2.24
N SER A 308 27.65 19.63 2.80
CA SER A 308 26.89 20.67 2.10
C SER A 308 27.64 21.57 1.11
N THR A 309 28.95 21.40 1.03
CA THR A 309 29.88 22.32 0.41
C THR A 309 30.41 21.85 -0.95
N ILE A 310 29.91 20.75 -1.49
CA ILE A 310 30.55 20.11 -2.63
C ILE A 310 29.63 20.14 -3.85
N GLY A 311 30.09 20.82 -4.91
CA GLY A 311 29.43 20.84 -6.20
C GLY A 311 30.39 20.38 -7.29
N GLY A 312 29.95 19.51 -8.20
CA GLY A 312 30.82 18.95 -9.23
C GLY A 312 30.31 17.66 -9.85
N ILE A 313 31.16 17.06 -10.70
CA ILE A 313 30.94 15.73 -11.28
C ILE A 313 32.02 14.81 -10.74
N PHE A 314 31.60 13.75 -10.07
CA PHE A 314 32.43 12.73 -9.46
C PHE A 314 32.30 11.43 -10.23
N LEU A 315 33.41 10.74 -10.44
CA LEU A 315 33.38 9.41 -11.04
C LEU A 315 33.46 8.40 -9.90
N VAL A 316 32.46 7.53 -9.82
CA VAL A 316 32.31 6.53 -8.76
C VAL A 316 32.34 5.14 -9.36
N ASN A 317 33.05 4.25 -8.69
CA ASN A 317 32.99 2.82 -8.92
C ASN A 317 32.78 2.08 -7.61
N ILE A 318 31.78 1.22 -7.58
CA ILE A 318 31.44 0.37 -6.44
C ILE A 318 32.06 -1.00 -6.68
N THR A 319 32.80 -1.53 -5.72
CA THR A 319 33.39 -2.87 -5.77
C THR A 319 32.82 -3.73 -4.65
N LEU A 320 32.13 -4.78 -5.06
CA LEU A 320 31.55 -5.81 -4.20
C LEU A 320 32.50 -6.99 -4.12
N SER A 321 32.84 -7.41 -2.91
CA SER A 321 33.76 -8.54 -2.67
C SER A 321 33.09 -9.55 -1.74
N TYR A 322 33.07 -10.82 -2.13
CA TYR A 322 32.64 -11.94 -1.29
C TYR A 322 33.83 -12.82 -0.95
N SER A 323 33.87 -13.34 0.28
CA SER A 323 34.89 -14.33 0.67
C SER A 323 34.82 -15.56 -0.25
N GLY A 324 35.91 -15.82 -0.98
CA GLY A 324 35.99 -16.96 -1.90
C GLY A 324 35.53 -16.71 -3.34
N PHE A 325 35.09 -15.49 -3.68
CA PHE A 325 34.72 -15.10 -5.05
C PHE A 325 35.63 -13.99 -5.59
N GLU A 326 35.68 -13.84 -6.92
CA GLU A 326 36.37 -12.69 -7.53
C GLU A 326 35.59 -11.40 -7.24
N ASN A 327 36.31 -10.32 -6.94
CA ASN A 327 35.70 -9.01 -6.74
C ASN A 327 35.02 -8.54 -8.03
N ILE A 328 33.83 -7.95 -7.91
CA ILE A 328 33.11 -7.37 -9.03
C ILE A 328 32.97 -5.87 -8.83
N THR A 329 33.46 -5.12 -9.81
CA THR A 329 33.40 -3.66 -9.83
C THR A 329 32.33 -3.21 -10.82
N SER A 330 31.48 -2.28 -10.40
CA SER A 330 30.50 -1.61 -11.26
C SER A 330 31.17 -0.92 -12.44
N ASN A 331 30.36 -0.47 -13.40
CA ASN A 331 30.78 0.58 -14.32
C ASN A 331 31.19 1.83 -13.52
N ASN A 332 32.09 2.61 -14.10
CA ASN A 332 32.30 3.98 -13.66
C ASN A 332 31.05 4.79 -14.01
N PHE A 333 30.31 5.27 -13.02
CA PHE A 333 29.15 6.14 -13.21
C PHE A 333 29.42 7.54 -12.65
N ASN A 334 28.78 8.56 -13.22
CA ASN A 334 28.97 9.92 -12.74
C ASN A 334 27.97 10.23 -11.62
N VAL A 335 28.45 10.78 -10.52
CA VAL A 335 27.62 11.43 -9.49
C VAL A 335 27.77 12.93 -9.66
N LYS A 336 26.69 13.61 -10.07
CA LYS A 336 26.65 15.07 -10.25
C LYS A 336 26.05 15.69 -9.00
N ILE A 337 26.83 16.45 -8.26
CA ILE A 337 26.35 17.17 -7.08
C ILE A 337 26.11 18.64 -7.46
N TYR A 338 24.85 19.06 -7.39
CA TYR A 338 24.44 20.45 -7.52
C TYR A 338 24.51 21.10 -6.14
N GLY A 339 25.41 22.06 -5.96
CA GLY A 339 25.71 22.70 -4.67
C GLY A 339 24.70 23.78 -4.25
N CYS A 340 23.50 23.80 -4.82
CA CYS A 340 22.42 24.70 -4.44
C CYS A 340 21.13 23.87 -4.31
N LEU A 341 20.50 23.96 -3.16
CA LEU A 341 19.25 23.29 -2.81
C LEU A 341 18.14 24.32 -2.65
N ASP A 342 17.02 24.04 -3.28
CA ASP A 342 15.80 24.83 -3.26
C ASP A 342 14.63 23.84 -3.12
N PRO A 343 14.11 23.62 -1.89
CA PRO A 343 13.22 22.49 -1.62
C PRO A 343 11.89 22.52 -2.37
N ASP A 344 11.44 23.70 -2.78
CA ASP A 344 10.13 24.03 -3.31
C ASP A 344 10.16 24.50 -4.77
N GLU A 345 11.32 24.46 -5.42
CA GLU A 345 11.49 24.75 -6.85
C GLU A 345 10.85 26.07 -7.32
N LYS A 346 10.91 27.13 -6.49
CA LYS A 346 10.32 28.45 -6.74
C LYS A 346 8.80 28.53 -6.51
N ASP A 347 8.28 27.77 -5.55
CA ASP A 347 6.90 27.85 -5.09
C ASP A 347 6.70 29.06 -4.19
N ILE A 348 5.75 29.92 -4.54
CA ILE A 348 5.45 31.13 -3.78
C ILE A 348 4.51 30.89 -2.59
N PHE A 349 3.88 29.70 -2.50
CA PHE A 349 2.90 29.35 -1.47
C PHE A 349 3.52 28.65 -0.26
N GLU A 350 4.74 28.14 -0.41
CA GLU A 350 5.54 27.64 0.68
C GLU A 350 6.63 28.63 1.06
N LYS A 351 6.99 28.64 2.35
CA LYS A 351 8.16 29.39 2.80
C LYS A 351 9.29 28.40 3.02
N ARG A 352 10.34 28.46 2.20
CA ARG A 352 11.51 27.62 2.38
C ARG A 352 12.77 28.48 2.47
N THR A 353 13.90 27.84 2.26
CA THR A 353 15.21 28.45 2.40
C THR A 353 16.10 27.80 1.37
N SER A 354 16.39 28.53 0.30
CA SER A 354 17.40 28.09 -0.65
C SER A 354 18.78 28.23 -0.03
N ARG A 355 19.61 27.21 -0.22
CA ARG A 355 20.95 27.11 0.38
C ARG A 355 21.96 26.73 -0.67
N ASN A 356 23.11 27.38 -0.65
CA ASN A 356 24.30 26.94 -1.38
C ASN A 356 25.53 26.94 -0.45
N LEU A 357 26.70 26.72 -1.03
CA LEU A 357 28.00 26.67 -0.35
C LEU A 357 28.32 27.84 0.57
N SER A 358 27.87 29.05 0.22
CA SER A 358 28.34 30.30 0.86
C SER A 358 27.22 31.11 1.49
N THR A 359 25.97 30.82 1.14
CA THR A 359 24.83 31.66 1.44
C THR A 359 23.59 30.80 1.66
N SER A 360 22.75 31.26 2.58
CA SER A 360 21.41 30.75 2.82
C SER A 360 20.48 31.96 2.75
N SER A 361 19.41 31.84 1.99
CA SER A 361 18.40 32.88 1.86
C SER A 361 17.03 32.26 2.08
N MET A 362 16.17 32.96 2.81
CA MET A 362 14.83 32.51 3.17
C MET A 362 13.82 33.45 2.55
N ASP A 363 12.72 32.88 2.06
CA ASP A 363 11.65 33.64 1.41
C ASP A 363 11.01 34.57 2.41
N HIS A 364 10.67 35.78 1.94
CA HIS A 364 10.11 36.81 2.79
C HIS A 364 9.20 37.75 2.01
N CYS A 365 8.25 38.34 2.70
CA CYS A 365 7.38 39.36 2.13
C CYS A 365 8.15 40.67 1.94
N VAL A 366 8.16 41.16 0.70
CA VAL A 366 8.65 42.50 0.37
C VAL A 366 7.63 43.54 0.83
N ASN A 367 6.34 43.23 0.69
CA ASN A 367 5.19 43.98 1.16
C ASN A 367 3.97 43.03 1.22
N ASN A 368 2.78 43.53 1.58
CA ASN A 368 1.57 42.71 1.76
C ASN A 368 1.09 41.97 0.51
N GLY A 369 1.54 42.30 -0.70
CA GLY A 369 1.12 41.63 -1.93
C GLY A 369 2.29 41.11 -2.76
N THR A 370 3.49 41.00 -2.19
CA THR A 370 4.67 40.57 -2.94
C THR A 370 5.60 39.73 -2.07
N VAL A 371 5.86 38.49 -2.48
CA VAL A 371 6.86 37.61 -1.90
C VAL A 371 8.17 37.70 -2.68
N ARG A 372 9.30 37.76 -1.97
CA ARG A 372 10.62 37.53 -2.56
C ARG A 372 10.95 36.06 -2.38
N GLU A 373 10.95 35.38 -3.51
CA GLU A 373 11.26 33.96 -3.62
C GLU A 373 12.73 33.79 -3.98
N TYR A 374 13.48 33.12 -3.13
CA TYR A 374 14.84 32.69 -3.42
C TYR A 374 14.77 31.33 -4.10
N TYR A 375 15.60 31.13 -5.12
CA TYR A 375 15.61 29.84 -5.82
C TYR A 375 16.97 29.49 -6.38
N CYS A 376 17.18 28.20 -6.62
CA CYS A 376 18.47 27.70 -7.11
C CYS A 376 18.55 27.65 -8.64
N LYS A 377 19.57 28.31 -9.21
CA LYS A 377 19.91 28.20 -10.63
C LYS A 377 21.41 28.12 -10.84
N THR A 378 21.90 27.03 -11.45
CA THR A 378 23.31 26.84 -11.80
C THR A 378 24.26 27.06 -10.61
N ASN A 379 23.96 26.42 -9.47
CA ASN A 379 24.68 26.53 -8.18
C ASN A 379 24.66 27.92 -7.51
N LYS A 380 23.82 28.85 -7.97
CA LYS A 380 23.64 30.16 -7.34
C LYS A 380 22.22 30.26 -6.77
N ILE A 381 22.11 30.85 -5.59
CA ILE A 381 20.83 31.35 -5.10
C ILE A 381 20.56 32.64 -5.87
N LEU A 382 19.48 32.66 -6.62
CA LEU A 382 18.90 33.84 -7.22
C LEU A 382 17.64 34.21 -6.45
N TYR A 383 17.01 35.33 -6.81
CA TYR A 383 15.69 35.65 -6.30
C TYR A 383 14.82 36.26 -7.39
N SER A 384 13.52 36.23 -7.20
CA SER A 384 12.54 36.99 -7.97
C SER A 384 11.41 37.43 -7.05
N ASP A 385 10.84 38.59 -7.34
CA ASP A 385 9.72 39.12 -6.58
C ASP A 385 8.43 38.75 -7.33
N PHE A 386 7.52 38.02 -6.67
CA PHE A 386 6.24 37.57 -7.21
C PHE A 386 5.10 38.30 -6.52
N ALA A 387 4.12 38.73 -7.31
CA ALA A 387 2.86 39.22 -6.76
C ALA A 387 2.02 38.04 -6.27
N CYS A 388 1.40 38.17 -5.10
CA CYS A 388 0.38 37.21 -4.65
C CYS A 388 -0.92 37.53 -5.41
N GLU A 389 -1.19 36.80 -6.49
CA GLU A 389 -2.41 36.98 -7.28
C GLU A 389 -3.63 36.60 -6.43
N ASN A 390 -4.54 37.56 -6.19
CA ASN A 390 -5.75 37.42 -5.35
C ASN A 390 -5.48 37.07 -3.88
N GLY A 391 -4.36 37.56 -3.33
CA GLY A 391 -3.97 37.19 -1.98
C GLY A 391 -3.06 38.19 -1.30
N TYR A 392 -2.48 37.78 -0.18
CA TYR A 392 -1.49 38.57 0.53
C TYR A 392 -0.25 37.72 0.85
N CYS A 393 0.87 38.41 1.05
CA CYS A 393 2.07 37.77 1.55
C CYS A 393 2.08 37.87 3.07
N ASP A 394 2.07 36.72 3.73
CA ASP A 394 2.42 36.63 5.14
C ASP A 394 3.57 35.65 5.36
N SER A 395 4.45 36.01 6.29
CA SER A 395 5.55 35.16 6.74
C SER A 395 6.52 34.68 5.64
N GLY A 396 6.50 35.25 4.44
CA GLY A 396 7.37 34.86 3.32
C GLY A 396 6.77 33.86 2.36
N ARG A 397 5.44 33.71 2.35
CA ARG A 397 4.67 32.95 1.36
C ARG A 397 3.42 33.73 0.99
N CYS A 398 2.85 33.44 -0.17
CA CYS A 398 1.55 33.92 -0.58
C CYS A 398 0.46 33.04 0.02
N PHE A 399 -0.58 33.68 0.55
CA PHE A 399 -1.86 33.09 0.87
C PHE A 399 -2.85 33.55 -0.19
N ILE A 400 -3.69 32.64 -0.69
CA ILE A 400 -4.77 33.00 -1.59
C ILE A 400 -5.95 33.28 -0.68
N ASN A 401 -6.39 34.52 -0.60
CA ASN A 401 -7.50 34.86 0.28
C ASN A 401 -8.75 34.17 -0.25
N GLN A 402 -9.17 33.10 0.40
CA GLN A 402 -10.41 32.43 0.05
C GLN A 402 -11.58 33.28 0.55
N GLU A 403 -12.75 33.17 -0.08
CA GLU A 403 -13.96 33.77 0.48
C GLU A 403 -14.50 32.78 1.50
N PRO A 404 -15.00 33.19 2.68
CA PRO A 404 -15.61 32.26 3.62
C PRO A 404 -16.71 31.45 2.93
N ASP A 405 -16.66 30.12 3.00
CA ASP A 405 -17.65 29.28 2.32
C ASP A 405 -18.90 29.14 3.18
N PHE A 406 -20.08 29.16 2.57
CA PHE A 406 -21.34 29.08 3.31
C PHE A 406 -21.84 27.65 3.41
N GLU A 407 -21.93 27.16 4.65
CA GLU A 407 -22.45 25.84 4.98
C GLU A 407 -23.97 25.80 4.88
N SER A 408 -24.46 25.61 3.65
CA SER A 408 -25.89 25.53 3.36
C SER A 408 -26.60 24.37 4.10
N SER A 409 -25.86 23.32 4.46
CA SER A 409 -26.37 22.18 5.21
C SER A 409 -26.74 22.55 6.66
N GLU A 410 -25.96 23.44 7.28
CA GLU A 410 -26.17 23.90 8.65
C GLU A 410 -27.16 25.07 8.70
N CYS A 411 -27.10 25.97 7.72
CA CYS A 411 -27.74 27.28 7.83
C CYS A 411 -28.63 27.68 6.65
N GLY A 412 -28.70 26.90 5.58
CA GLY A 412 -29.47 27.24 4.38
C GLY A 412 -30.98 27.27 4.63
N ASP A 413 -31.49 26.27 5.35
CA ASP A 413 -32.91 26.07 5.58
C ASP A 413 -33.21 25.75 7.06
N LEU A 414 -33.89 26.69 7.75
CA LEU A 414 -34.20 26.57 9.17
C LEU A 414 -35.68 26.26 9.38
N VAL A 415 -35.99 25.22 10.16
CA VAL A 415 -37.37 24.79 10.46
C VAL A 415 -37.61 24.78 11.96
N TRP A 416 -38.67 25.43 12.42
CA TRP A 416 -39.07 25.37 13.83
C TRP A 416 -40.55 25.71 14.07
N GLU A 417 -41.02 25.41 15.27
CA GLU A 417 -42.42 25.58 15.67
C GLU A 417 -42.81 27.04 15.90
N MET A 418 -44.05 27.40 15.54
CA MET A 418 -44.62 28.71 15.82
C MET A 418 -44.56 29.05 17.32
N ASN A 419 -44.41 30.33 17.63
CA ASN A 419 -44.27 30.83 19.01
C ASN A 419 -43.02 30.36 19.79
N THR A 420 -42.15 29.52 19.20
CA THR A 420 -40.81 29.22 19.73
C THR A 420 -39.76 30.12 19.07
N ASN A 421 -38.61 30.31 19.72
CA ASN A 421 -37.49 31.03 19.12
C ASN A 421 -36.47 30.01 18.61
N TYR A 422 -35.88 30.28 17.45
CA TYR A 422 -34.71 29.55 16.97
C TYR A 422 -33.44 30.32 17.34
N ILE A 423 -32.39 29.62 17.73
CA ILE A 423 -31.05 30.19 17.96
C ILE A 423 -30.16 29.62 16.86
N LEU A 424 -29.72 30.49 15.95
CA LEU A 424 -28.77 30.14 14.89
C LEU A 424 -27.39 30.60 15.34
N ASP A 425 -26.42 29.68 15.41
CA ASP A 425 -25.02 30.06 15.55
C ASP A 425 -24.46 30.39 14.15
N ILE A 426 -24.05 31.64 13.93
CA ILE A 426 -23.55 32.06 12.62
C ILE A 426 -22.13 31.55 12.38
N GLU A 427 -21.37 31.23 13.44
CA GLU A 427 -20.02 30.68 13.27
C GLU A 427 -20.06 29.31 12.59
N GLU A 428 -21.08 28.49 12.85
CA GLU A 428 -21.26 27.19 12.18
C GLU A 428 -21.77 27.33 10.73
N CYS A 429 -22.21 28.52 10.33
CA CYS A 429 -22.73 28.77 8.98
C CYS A 429 -21.64 29.04 7.94
N PHE A 430 -20.40 29.30 8.37
CA PHE A 430 -19.33 29.66 7.47
C PHE A 430 -18.07 28.90 7.86
N ASP A 431 -17.50 28.19 6.88
CA ASP A 431 -16.17 27.61 7.01
C ASP A 431 -15.14 28.56 6.40
N ASP A 432 -14.00 28.64 7.06
CA ASP A 432 -12.88 29.47 6.63
C ASP A 432 -11.60 28.67 6.81
N GLU A 433 -11.10 28.10 5.70
CA GLU A 433 -9.89 27.28 5.68
C GLU A 433 -8.65 28.03 6.19
N GLU A 434 -8.70 29.37 6.23
CA GLU A 434 -7.58 30.22 6.64
C GLU A 434 -7.59 30.53 8.15
N ASP A 435 -8.61 30.08 8.90
CA ASP A 435 -8.82 30.37 10.32
C ASP A 435 -8.84 31.89 10.62
N ASP A 436 -9.33 32.73 9.70
CA ASP A 436 -9.41 34.17 9.90
C ASP A 436 -10.55 34.54 10.86
N VAL A 437 -10.45 35.74 11.46
CA VAL A 437 -11.48 36.23 12.38
C VAL A 437 -12.66 36.78 11.58
N LEU A 438 -13.73 35.99 11.48
CA LEU A 438 -14.94 36.37 10.74
C LEU A 438 -15.78 37.44 11.48
N ILE A 439 -16.18 38.46 10.74
CA ILE A 439 -17.11 39.51 11.19
C ILE A 439 -18.48 39.30 10.56
N PHE A 440 -19.42 38.81 11.35
CA PHE A 440 -20.76 38.53 10.83
C PHE A 440 -21.66 39.77 10.75
N LYS A 441 -22.61 39.79 9.81
CA LYS A 441 -23.75 40.74 9.79
C LYS A 441 -24.98 40.07 9.17
N TRP A 442 -26.15 40.71 9.29
CA TRP A 442 -27.38 40.23 8.67
C TRP A 442 -28.20 41.39 8.10
N GLU A 443 -28.96 41.14 7.03
CA GLU A 443 -29.89 42.11 6.45
C GLU A 443 -31.23 41.46 6.06
N TYR A 444 -32.33 42.21 6.20
CA TYR A 444 -33.57 41.85 5.52
C TYR A 444 -33.50 42.26 4.04
N PRO A 445 -34.22 41.57 3.15
CA PRO A 445 -34.25 41.94 1.74
C PRO A 445 -34.84 43.34 1.55
N LYS A 446 -34.14 44.20 0.80
CA LYS A 446 -34.51 45.62 0.60
C LYS A 446 -35.88 45.82 -0.05
N ASP A 447 -36.36 44.82 -0.79
CA ASP A 447 -37.65 44.85 -1.48
C ASP A 447 -38.84 44.59 -0.56
N VAL A 448 -38.61 44.18 0.69
CA VAL A 448 -39.64 44.06 1.73
C VAL A 448 -39.89 45.42 2.38
N SER A 449 -40.24 46.41 1.55
CA SER A 449 -40.55 47.78 1.96
C SER A 449 -41.95 47.89 2.58
N GLY A 450 -42.13 47.31 3.76
CA GLY A 450 -43.33 47.54 4.58
C GLY A 450 -43.63 46.45 5.58
N ASN A 451 -43.22 46.64 6.84
CA ASN A 451 -43.79 46.02 8.06
C ASN A 451 -44.00 44.49 8.12
N ASN A 452 -43.51 43.70 7.17
CA ASN A 452 -43.71 42.26 7.11
C ASN A 452 -42.44 41.47 7.42
N THR A 453 -41.72 41.87 8.47
CA THR A 453 -40.73 40.97 9.09
C THR A 453 -41.50 40.04 10.03
N ASN A 454 -42.12 39.02 9.45
CA ASN A 454 -42.81 37.98 10.22
C ASN A 454 -41.86 37.22 11.17
N ILE A 455 -40.55 37.41 11.00
CA ILE A 455 -39.50 37.01 11.92
C ILE A 455 -38.76 38.26 12.38
N THR A 456 -38.48 38.36 13.68
CA THR A 456 -37.57 39.35 14.26
C THR A 456 -36.24 38.69 14.56
N VAL A 457 -35.18 39.11 13.88
CA VAL A 457 -33.80 38.70 14.15
C VAL A 457 -33.20 39.59 15.24
N LYS A 458 -32.69 38.99 16.31
CA LYS A 458 -31.89 39.68 17.35
C LYS A 458 -30.50 39.04 17.41
N ARG A 459 -29.46 39.84 17.26
CA ARG A 459 -28.08 39.37 17.33
C ARG A 459 -27.54 39.44 18.76
N ASN A 460 -26.82 38.39 19.17
CA ASN A 460 -26.04 38.31 20.39
C ASN A 460 -24.65 37.75 20.06
N SER A 461 -23.68 38.62 19.75
CA SER A 461 -22.34 38.22 19.26
C SER A 461 -22.42 37.40 17.96
N THR A 462 -22.31 36.08 18.05
CA THR A 462 -22.30 35.09 16.96
C THR A 462 -23.67 34.43 16.78
N GLU A 463 -24.53 34.51 17.79
CA GLU A 463 -25.87 33.93 17.74
C GLU A 463 -26.90 34.92 17.14
N LEU A 464 -27.78 34.42 16.27
CA LEU A 464 -29.03 35.08 15.89
C LEU A 464 -30.22 34.39 16.54
N ILE A 465 -30.95 35.15 17.37
CA ILE A 465 -32.21 34.73 17.94
C ILE A 465 -33.33 35.13 16.97
N LEU A 466 -33.91 34.14 16.30
CA LEU A 466 -35.00 34.30 15.34
C LEU A 466 -36.34 34.14 16.07
N LYS A 467 -37.14 35.21 16.08
CA LYS A 467 -38.44 35.22 16.77
C LYS A 467 -39.57 35.38 15.77
N PRO A 468 -40.37 34.35 15.48
CA PRO A 468 -41.54 34.51 14.64
C PRO A 468 -42.57 35.41 15.35
N ARG A 469 -43.39 36.08 14.55
CA ARG A 469 -44.56 36.80 15.04
C ARG A 469 -45.51 35.80 15.69
N LYS A 470 -46.16 36.21 16.78
CA LYS A 470 -47.11 35.36 17.50
C LYS A 470 -48.17 34.79 16.55
N ASN A 471 -48.37 33.46 16.60
CA ASN A 471 -49.31 32.69 15.77
C ASN A 471 -49.10 32.85 14.26
N TRP A 472 -47.87 33.12 13.82
CA TRP A 472 -47.54 33.15 12.40
C TRP A 472 -46.93 31.82 11.97
N ILE A 473 -47.45 31.28 10.87
CA ILE A 473 -46.96 30.09 10.15
C ILE A 473 -46.64 30.57 8.73
N GLY A 474 -45.53 30.11 8.17
CA GLY A 474 -45.16 30.42 6.80
C GLY A 474 -43.67 30.49 6.56
N GLU A 475 -43.33 30.95 5.36
CA GLU A 475 -41.96 31.05 4.87
C GLU A 475 -41.46 32.50 4.98
N ALA A 476 -40.22 32.68 5.40
CA ALA A 476 -39.51 33.95 5.37
C ALA A 476 -38.03 33.70 5.03
N TYR A 477 -37.30 34.77 4.74
CA TYR A 477 -35.86 34.66 4.53
C TYR A 477 -35.16 35.97 4.93
N PHE A 478 -33.88 35.84 5.25
CA PHE A 478 -32.97 36.96 5.45
C PHE A 478 -31.60 36.60 4.88
N TYR A 479 -30.69 37.57 4.83
CA TYR A 479 -29.31 37.30 4.42
C TYR A 479 -28.38 37.41 5.62
N ILE A 480 -27.44 36.48 5.71
CA ILE A 480 -26.28 36.56 6.60
C ILE A 480 -25.02 36.78 5.76
N TYR A 481 -24.00 37.28 6.43
CA TYR A 481 -22.71 37.57 5.82
C TYR A 481 -21.61 37.19 6.79
N ALA A 482 -20.51 36.67 6.27
CA ALA A 482 -19.22 36.58 6.93
C ALA A 482 -18.20 37.43 6.17
N ASN A 483 -17.30 38.07 6.91
CA ASN A 483 -16.27 38.93 6.34
C ASN A 483 -14.96 38.64 7.09
N ASP A 484 -13.97 38.12 6.37
CA ASP A 484 -12.64 37.74 6.88
C ASP A 484 -11.67 38.94 6.97
N SER A 485 -12.13 40.16 6.67
CA SER A 485 -11.41 41.44 6.51
C SER A 485 -11.02 41.81 5.08
N TYR A 486 -11.05 40.88 4.15
CA TYR A 486 -10.67 41.06 2.74
C TYR A 486 -11.84 40.82 1.80
N ASN A 487 -12.52 39.69 1.99
CA ASN A 487 -13.69 39.24 1.25
C ASN A 487 -14.93 39.25 2.14
N GLU A 488 -16.11 39.22 1.51
CA GLU A 488 -17.39 39.14 2.22
C GLU A 488 -18.32 38.22 1.46
N GLU A 489 -18.65 37.07 2.07
CA GLU A 489 -19.63 36.15 1.52
C GLU A 489 -21.04 36.54 1.96
N LYS A 490 -22.03 36.38 1.05
CA LYS A 490 -23.43 36.73 1.30
C LYS A 490 -24.33 35.55 0.97
N SER A 491 -24.95 35.03 2.02
CA SER A 491 -25.79 33.84 1.90
C SER A 491 -27.22 34.07 2.37
N LYS A 492 -28.15 33.36 1.72
CA LYS A 492 -29.59 33.45 1.99
C LYS A 492 -29.97 32.34 2.96
N VAL A 493 -30.61 32.72 4.06
CA VAL A 493 -31.18 31.79 5.04
C VAL A 493 -32.69 31.77 4.86
N ASN A 494 -33.26 30.62 4.52
CA ASN A 494 -34.70 30.43 4.49
C ASN A 494 -35.19 29.95 5.86
N CYS A 495 -36.40 30.37 6.23
CA CYS A 495 -37.02 30.04 7.51
C CYS A 495 -38.43 29.53 7.28
N TYR A 496 -38.75 28.37 7.84
CA TYR A 496 -40.03 27.71 7.72
C TYR A 496 -40.61 27.52 9.12
N ILE A 497 -41.69 28.26 9.40
CA ILE A 497 -42.35 28.21 10.70
C ILE A 497 -43.55 27.31 10.56
N VAL A 498 -43.54 26.19 11.28
CA VAL A 498 -44.59 25.18 11.24
C VAL A 498 -45.55 25.31 12.43
N GLN A 499 -46.76 24.79 12.28
CA GLN A 499 -47.70 24.71 13.39
C GLN A 499 -47.14 23.75 14.45
N ASN A 500 -47.34 24.05 15.73
CA ASN A 500 -47.07 23.08 16.79
C ASN A 500 -47.90 21.83 16.50
N GLN A 501 -47.24 20.68 16.32
CA GLN A 501 -47.89 19.40 16.51
C GLN A 501 -48.21 19.32 18.01
N GLU A 502 -49.33 19.89 18.43
CA GLU A 502 -49.93 19.45 19.67
C GLU A 502 -50.27 17.99 19.43
N ASP A 503 -49.54 17.08 20.11
CA ASP A 503 -49.84 15.66 20.17
C ASP A 503 -51.35 15.52 20.31
N GLU A 504 -52.02 15.10 19.23
CA GLU A 504 -53.42 14.70 19.29
C GLU A 504 -53.46 13.43 20.16
N GLU A 505 -53.45 13.63 21.49
CA GLU A 505 -53.92 12.63 22.42
C GLU A 505 -55.38 12.35 22.02
N SER A 506 -55.51 11.22 21.34
CA SER A 506 -56.77 10.59 20.95
C SER A 506 -57.74 10.58 22.13
N SER A 507 -58.64 11.55 22.17
CA SER A 507 -59.82 11.53 23.04
C SER A 507 -61.05 11.29 22.18
N GLU A 508 -61.45 10.02 22.11
CA GLU A 508 -62.80 9.62 21.75
C GLU A 508 -63.80 10.36 22.67
N GLY A 509 -64.73 11.13 22.10
CA GLY A 509 -65.66 11.90 22.95
C GLY A 509 -66.70 12.77 22.26
N ASP A 510 -67.53 12.18 21.39
CA ASP A 510 -68.98 12.38 21.28
C ASP A 510 -69.64 13.77 21.41
N SER A 511 -70.21 14.22 20.28
CA SER A 511 -71.45 15.01 20.08
C SER A 511 -71.52 16.50 20.44
N GLY A 512 -71.97 17.30 19.47
CA GLY A 512 -72.71 18.54 19.73
C GLY A 512 -72.60 19.60 18.65
N ASP A 513 -73.54 19.58 17.71
CA ASP A 513 -73.76 20.55 16.63
C ASP A 513 -73.61 22.04 17.03
N GLU A 514 -72.84 22.83 16.25
CA GLU A 514 -73.34 24.10 15.72
C GLU A 514 -72.49 24.62 14.55
N GLU A 515 -73.20 24.89 13.45
CA GLU A 515 -72.74 25.31 12.14
C GLU A 515 -72.33 26.79 12.13
N VAL A 516 -71.06 27.10 11.88
CA VAL A 516 -70.60 28.46 11.51
C VAL A 516 -69.78 28.36 10.23
N VAL A 517 -70.43 28.74 9.12
CA VAL A 517 -69.81 28.90 7.81
C VAL A 517 -68.91 30.15 7.83
N LEU A 518 -67.60 29.94 7.85
CA LEU A 518 -66.60 30.94 7.48
C LEU A 518 -65.84 30.38 6.27
N GLU A 519 -65.88 31.13 5.17
CA GLU A 519 -65.10 30.85 3.96
C GLU A 519 -63.60 30.93 4.30
N GLU A 520 -63.02 29.78 4.62
CA GLU A 520 -61.58 29.59 4.64
C GLU A 520 -61.07 29.60 3.20
N ASN A 521 -60.26 30.61 2.87
CA ASN A 521 -59.30 30.48 1.77
C ASN A 521 -58.27 29.44 2.22
N THR A 522 -58.60 28.16 2.03
CA THR A 522 -57.68 27.03 2.15
C THR A 522 -56.57 27.22 1.12
N SER A 523 -55.46 27.78 1.57
CA SER A 523 -54.17 27.57 0.93
C SER A 523 -53.89 26.08 1.05
N GLU A 524 -54.34 25.29 0.07
CA GLU A 524 -54.01 23.87 -0.07
C GLU A 524 -52.49 23.76 0.09
N SER A 525 -52.05 23.17 1.22
CA SER A 525 -50.65 22.87 1.47
C SER A 525 -50.27 21.76 0.50
N VAL A 526 -49.81 22.16 -0.68
CA VAL A 526 -49.36 21.23 -1.72
C VAL A 526 -48.30 20.33 -1.10
N PHE A 527 -48.61 19.03 -1.02
CA PHE A 527 -47.66 18.02 -0.59
C PHE A 527 -46.43 18.11 -1.48
N LYS A 528 -45.26 18.38 -0.88
CA LYS A 528 -43.99 18.56 -1.60
C LYS A 528 -42.88 17.86 -0.84
N ILE A 529 -41.85 17.44 -1.57
CA ILE A 529 -40.66 16.83 -0.96
C ILE A 529 -39.88 17.96 -0.30
N LEU A 530 -39.59 17.80 0.98
CA LEU A 530 -38.90 18.78 1.81
C LEU A 530 -37.41 18.44 1.87
N TYR A 531 -36.58 19.44 1.61
CA TYR A 531 -35.12 19.39 1.72
C TYR A 531 -34.45 18.18 1.06
N PRO A 532 -34.70 17.94 -0.25
CA PRO A 532 -34.05 16.87 -0.93
C PRO A 532 -32.55 17.15 -1.12
N ASN A 533 -31.70 16.34 -0.50
CA ASN A 533 -30.24 16.39 -0.65
C ASN A 533 -29.75 15.17 -1.44
N PRO A 534 -28.92 15.33 -2.49
CA PRO A 534 -28.47 16.58 -3.10
C PRO A 534 -29.60 17.43 -3.68
N GLU A 535 -29.45 18.75 -3.70
CA GLU A 535 -30.46 19.63 -4.30
C GLU A 535 -30.55 19.45 -5.82
N GLY A 536 -29.39 19.33 -6.48
CA GLY A 536 -29.26 19.18 -7.92
C GLY A 536 -29.86 17.88 -8.47
N THR A 537 -30.17 17.84 -9.76
CA THR A 537 -30.69 16.64 -10.43
C THR A 537 -29.60 15.72 -10.93
N ASP A 538 -28.43 16.25 -11.28
CA ASP A 538 -27.33 15.51 -11.90
C ASP A 538 -26.15 15.48 -10.93
N ILE A 539 -25.70 14.27 -10.56
CA ILE A 539 -24.66 14.03 -9.55
C ILE A 539 -23.57 13.17 -10.18
N THR A 540 -22.31 13.58 -10.08
CA THR A 540 -21.17 12.80 -10.58
C THR A 540 -20.28 12.37 -9.41
N ILE A 541 -19.89 11.10 -9.39
CA ILE A 541 -18.95 10.51 -8.42
C ILE A 541 -17.96 9.58 -9.15
N PHE A 542 -16.84 9.21 -8.50
CA PHE A 542 -15.88 8.26 -9.07
C PHE A 542 -16.14 6.83 -8.63
N LEU A 543 -15.61 5.87 -9.40
CA LEU A 543 -15.72 4.44 -9.11
C LEU A 543 -15.11 4.12 -7.74
N GLY A 544 -15.93 3.60 -6.83
CA GLY A 544 -15.54 3.30 -5.45
C GLY A 544 -16.02 4.34 -4.42
N ASP A 545 -16.44 5.52 -4.87
CA ASP A 545 -17.02 6.54 -3.99
C ASP A 545 -18.43 6.15 -3.53
N GLU A 546 -18.82 6.68 -2.37
CA GLU A 546 -20.16 6.54 -1.81
C GLU A 546 -20.93 7.85 -1.88
N LYS A 547 -22.26 7.78 -2.06
CA LYS A 547 -23.13 8.97 -2.06
C LYS A 547 -24.41 8.74 -1.28
N THR A 548 -24.70 9.65 -0.34
CA THR A 548 -25.94 9.65 0.43
C THR A 548 -26.96 10.61 -0.17
N PHE A 549 -28.21 10.16 -0.24
CA PHE A 549 -29.39 10.92 -0.61
C PHE A 549 -30.32 11.01 0.60
N SER A 550 -30.95 12.15 0.83
CA SER A 550 -31.87 12.34 1.96
C SER A 550 -33.01 13.31 1.64
N ILE A 551 -34.06 13.22 2.47
CA ILE A 551 -35.24 14.08 2.49
C ILE A 551 -35.67 14.32 3.95
N ALA A 552 -36.45 15.36 4.21
CA ALA A 552 -36.94 15.69 5.57
C ALA A 552 -38.47 15.81 5.64
N ASN A 553 -39.18 14.92 4.95
CA ASN A 553 -40.63 14.76 5.13
C ASN A 553 -40.92 13.94 6.39
N ASP A 554 -41.64 14.53 7.34
CA ASP A 554 -42.11 13.85 8.56
C ASP A 554 -43.55 13.35 8.41
N ASP A 555 -44.39 14.10 7.71
CA ASP A 555 -45.80 13.77 7.48
C ASP A 555 -45.96 12.90 6.22
N CYS A 556 -45.61 11.61 6.30
CA CYS A 556 -45.85 10.66 5.21
C CYS A 556 -46.18 9.25 5.75
N ASP A 557 -46.96 8.50 4.96
CA ASP A 557 -47.32 7.11 5.27
C ASP A 557 -46.18 6.15 4.93
N SER A 558 -45.42 6.44 3.87
CA SER A 558 -44.26 5.66 3.47
C SER A 558 -43.26 6.45 2.64
N ILE A 559 -41.99 6.04 2.73
CA ILE A 559 -40.88 6.54 1.90
C ILE A 559 -40.28 5.34 1.16
N GLU A 560 -40.15 5.43 -0.16
CA GLU A 560 -39.60 4.34 -0.99
C GLU A 560 -38.44 4.89 -1.85
N TRP A 561 -37.26 4.30 -1.72
CA TRP A 561 -36.09 4.63 -2.53
C TRP A 561 -35.87 3.59 -3.62
N TYR A 562 -35.63 4.07 -4.83
CA TYR A 562 -35.42 3.26 -6.02
C TYR A 562 -34.07 3.57 -6.64
N LEU A 563 -33.32 2.52 -7.01
CA LEU A 563 -32.14 2.61 -7.87
C LEU A 563 -32.46 1.91 -9.20
N ASN A 564 -32.45 2.65 -10.31
CA ASN A 564 -32.82 2.12 -11.64
C ASN A 564 -34.19 1.42 -11.65
N GLU A 565 -35.19 2.03 -11.01
CA GLU A 565 -36.56 1.50 -10.85
C GLU A 565 -36.69 0.27 -9.93
N GLU A 566 -35.62 -0.22 -9.33
CA GLU A 566 -35.65 -1.29 -8.32
C GLU A 566 -35.71 -0.70 -6.91
N LEU A 567 -36.65 -1.16 -6.08
CA LEU A 567 -36.77 -0.73 -4.68
C LEU A 567 -35.55 -1.20 -3.90
N VAL A 568 -34.77 -0.26 -3.36
CA VAL A 568 -33.53 -0.53 -2.63
C VAL A 568 -33.62 -0.23 -1.13
N GLU A 569 -34.52 0.67 -0.72
CA GLU A 569 -34.74 1.02 0.68
C GLU A 569 -36.17 1.52 0.90
N SER A 570 -36.73 1.30 2.09
CA SER A 570 -38.09 1.73 2.45
C SER A 570 -38.17 2.28 3.87
N ASP A 571 -39.08 3.22 4.10
CA ASP A 571 -39.38 3.87 5.38
C ASP A 571 -38.15 4.53 6.05
N SER A 572 -37.15 4.86 5.24
CA SER A 572 -35.96 5.61 5.63
C SER A 572 -35.97 6.99 4.99
N LYS A 573 -35.58 8.01 5.76
CA LYS A 573 -35.37 9.37 5.26
C LYS A 573 -34.09 9.51 4.43
N MET A 574 -33.27 8.47 4.37
CA MET A 574 -31.95 8.48 3.74
C MET A 574 -31.68 7.18 2.98
N TYR A 575 -30.96 7.27 1.87
CA TYR A 575 -30.45 6.14 1.10
C TYR A 575 -28.98 6.38 0.73
N LYS A 576 -28.13 5.38 0.98
CA LYS A 576 -26.69 5.43 0.68
C LYS A 576 -26.37 4.53 -0.51
N ALA A 577 -25.94 5.12 -1.62
CA ALA A 577 -25.47 4.41 -2.79
C ALA A 577 -23.98 4.03 -2.61
N VAL A 578 -23.70 2.73 -2.61
CA VAL A 578 -22.35 2.15 -2.41
C VAL A 578 -22.12 1.01 -3.39
N GLY A 579 -20.86 0.79 -3.78
CA GLY A 579 -20.45 -0.37 -4.58
C GLY A 579 -21.00 -0.41 -6.01
N LEU A 580 -21.34 0.75 -6.58
CA LEU A 580 -21.88 0.84 -7.93
C LEU A 580 -20.75 0.82 -8.98
N GLU A 581 -20.96 0.08 -10.07
CA GLU A 581 -20.02 0.03 -11.20
C GLU A 581 -20.08 1.31 -12.04
N LYS A 582 -19.06 1.55 -12.88
CA LYS A 582 -19.05 2.66 -13.83
C LYS A 582 -20.31 2.66 -14.70
N GLY A 583 -21.03 3.77 -14.73
CA GLY A 583 -22.27 3.87 -15.49
C GLY A 583 -23.16 5.03 -15.07
N ASN A 584 -24.35 5.07 -15.66
CA ASN A 584 -25.37 6.05 -15.34
C ASN A 584 -26.50 5.35 -14.59
N TYR A 585 -26.87 5.91 -13.45
CA TYR A 585 -27.91 5.39 -12.57
C TYR A 585 -28.97 6.46 -12.36
N THR A 586 -30.15 6.02 -11.94
CA THR A 586 -31.23 6.89 -11.50
C THR A 586 -31.57 6.54 -10.06
N VAL A 587 -31.53 7.53 -9.18
CA VAL A 587 -31.99 7.40 -7.79
C VAL A 587 -33.31 8.14 -7.72
N ARG A 588 -34.39 7.47 -7.31
CA ARG A 588 -35.70 8.10 -7.14
C ARG A 588 -36.21 7.86 -5.73
N VAL A 589 -36.65 8.92 -5.06
CA VAL A 589 -37.44 8.81 -3.83
C VAL A 589 -38.91 9.05 -4.16
N LYS A 590 -39.78 8.19 -3.62
CA LYS A 590 -41.23 8.31 -3.72
C LYS A 590 -41.81 8.37 -2.31
N ILE A 591 -42.60 9.39 -2.04
CA ILE A 591 -43.24 9.63 -0.74
C ILE A 591 -44.75 9.53 -0.94
N VAL A 592 -45.41 8.79 -0.05
CA VAL A 592 -46.86 8.57 -0.07
C VAL A 592 -47.48 9.21 1.18
N ARG A 593 -48.60 9.92 1.02
CA ARG A 593 -49.43 10.43 2.12
C ARG A 593 -50.90 10.38 1.72
N GLY A 594 -51.64 9.42 2.27
CA GLY A 594 -52.98 9.08 1.84
C GLY A 594 -52.99 8.66 0.36
N ASP A 595 -53.79 9.36 -0.44
CA ASP A 595 -53.86 9.17 -1.89
C ASP A 595 -52.85 10.04 -2.67
N GLU A 596 -52.09 10.90 -1.98
CA GLU A 596 -51.11 11.79 -2.61
C GLU A 596 -49.75 11.08 -2.73
N ILE A 597 -49.16 11.15 -3.92
CA ILE A 597 -47.83 10.60 -4.21
C ILE A 597 -46.98 11.71 -4.82
N ILE A 598 -45.78 11.90 -4.27
CA ILE A 598 -44.78 12.82 -4.79
C ILE A 598 -43.45 12.08 -4.96
N ASP A 599 -42.69 12.44 -5.98
CA ASP A 599 -41.39 11.85 -6.27
C ASP A 599 -40.34 12.88 -6.66
N LYS A 600 -39.07 12.53 -6.40
CA LYS A 600 -37.90 13.25 -6.92
C LYS A 600 -36.90 12.24 -7.46
N THR A 601 -36.31 12.58 -8.61
CA THR A 601 -35.32 11.73 -9.29
C THR A 601 -34.00 12.49 -9.44
N TRP A 602 -32.90 11.78 -9.18
CA TRP A 602 -31.51 12.17 -9.43
C TRP A 602 -30.90 11.27 -10.50
N ASN A 603 -30.11 11.83 -11.41
CA ASN A 603 -29.24 11.12 -12.34
C ASN A 603 -27.84 11.05 -11.72
N LEU A 604 -27.35 9.85 -11.44
CA LEU A 604 -26.04 9.61 -10.85
C LEU A 604 -25.08 9.07 -11.93
N PHE A 605 -23.99 9.78 -12.18
CA PHE A 605 -22.95 9.44 -13.15
C PHE A 605 -21.72 8.93 -12.39
N ILE A 606 -21.32 7.68 -12.66
CA ILE A 606 -20.13 7.08 -12.06
C ILE A 606 -19.05 6.96 -13.11
N GLU A 607 -17.97 7.71 -12.91
CA GLU A 607 -16.83 7.75 -13.81
C GLU A 607 -15.67 6.91 -13.26
N GLU A 608 -14.87 6.30 -14.14
CA GLU A 608 -13.59 5.72 -13.70
C GLU A 608 -12.69 6.88 -13.29
N SER A 609 -11.98 6.75 -12.17
CA SER A 609 -10.94 7.70 -11.84
C SER A 609 -9.96 7.75 -13.01
N VAL A 610 -9.74 8.94 -13.55
CA VAL A 610 -8.74 9.15 -14.60
C VAL A 610 -7.38 9.14 -13.90
N GLU A 611 -6.94 7.97 -13.45
CA GLU A 611 -5.52 7.76 -13.24
C GLU A 611 -4.85 7.86 -14.60
N GLU A 612 -4.14 8.97 -14.82
CA GLU A 612 -3.35 9.20 -16.04
C GLU A 612 -2.50 7.95 -16.36
N GLY A 613 -2.83 7.33 -17.50
CA GLY A 613 -2.34 6.02 -17.87
C GLY A 613 -0.82 5.89 -17.88
N ARG A 614 -0.28 5.06 -16.96
CA ARG A 614 0.92 4.28 -17.24
C ARG A 614 0.50 2.96 -17.88
N GLU A 615 0.40 2.95 -19.21
CA GLU A 615 0.30 1.71 -19.99
C GLU A 615 1.49 0.80 -19.64
N ARG A 616 1.23 -0.36 -19.05
CA ARG A 616 2.23 -1.42 -18.89
C ARG A 616 2.48 -2.08 -20.25
N ILE A 617 3.48 -1.59 -20.98
CA ILE A 617 3.79 -1.96 -22.38
C ILE A 617 4.36 -3.38 -22.56
N PHE A 618 4.59 -4.20 -21.52
CA PHE A 618 5.19 -5.53 -21.73
C PHE A 618 4.45 -6.66 -21.01
N ASN A 619 3.74 -7.46 -21.79
CA ASN A 619 3.26 -8.78 -21.38
C ASN A 619 4.47 -9.72 -21.27
N THR A 620 4.85 -10.10 -20.06
CA THR A 620 6.05 -10.89 -19.75
C THR A 620 6.14 -12.19 -20.56
N GLY A 621 5.00 -12.74 -20.98
CA GLY A 621 4.94 -13.92 -21.86
C GLY A 621 5.59 -13.70 -23.23
N ASP A 622 5.47 -12.50 -23.82
CA ASP A 622 6.02 -12.20 -25.13
C ASP A 622 7.55 -12.10 -25.08
N VAL A 623 8.08 -11.49 -24.01
CA VAL A 623 9.53 -11.37 -23.79
C VAL A 623 10.19 -12.76 -23.67
N ILE A 624 9.57 -13.66 -22.92
CA ILE A 624 10.04 -15.05 -22.76
C ILE A 624 10.01 -15.79 -24.11
N PHE A 625 8.92 -15.68 -24.86
CA PHE A 625 8.79 -16.33 -26.17
C PHE A 625 9.87 -15.88 -27.15
N TYR A 626 10.09 -14.57 -27.31
CA TYR A 626 11.11 -14.05 -28.23
C TYR A 626 12.53 -14.41 -27.80
N THR A 627 12.77 -14.54 -26.50
CA THR A 627 14.09 -14.95 -25.97
C THR A 627 14.42 -16.39 -26.35
N ILE A 628 13.46 -17.32 -26.25
CA ILE A 628 13.61 -18.71 -26.67
C ILE A 628 13.92 -18.80 -28.18
N VAL A 629 13.23 -18.00 -28.99
CA VAL A 629 13.44 -17.97 -30.45
C VAL A 629 14.87 -17.53 -30.79
N VAL A 630 15.42 -16.52 -30.10
CA VAL A 630 16.80 -16.04 -30.32
C VAL A 630 17.83 -17.12 -29.99
N VAL A 631 17.66 -17.82 -28.85
CA VAL A 631 18.59 -18.89 -28.44
C VAL A 631 18.62 -20.01 -29.48
N ILE A 632 17.47 -20.43 -30.00
CA ILE A 632 17.38 -21.47 -31.04
C ILE A 632 18.10 -21.02 -32.31
N LEU A 633 17.92 -19.76 -32.74
CA LEU A 633 18.61 -19.21 -33.91
C LEU A 633 20.13 -19.19 -33.76
N VAL A 634 20.64 -18.88 -32.56
CA VAL A 634 22.09 -18.91 -32.27
C VAL A 634 22.65 -20.33 -32.36
N ILE A 635 21.94 -21.33 -31.83
CA ILE A 635 22.33 -22.74 -31.91
C ILE A 635 22.39 -23.20 -33.38
N ILE A 636 21.37 -22.85 -34.19
CA ILE A 636 21.34 -23.18 -35.62
C ILE A 636 22.51 -22.51 -36.36
N ALA A 637 22.82 -21.24 -36.07
CA ALA A 637 23.93 -20.53 -36.68
C ALA A 637 25.29 -21.19 -36.35
N LEU A 638 25.50 -21.61 -35.10
CA LEU A 638 26.71 -22.33 -34.68
C LEU A 638 26.86 -23.67 -35.42
N ILE A 639 25.78 -24.43 -35.58
CA ILE A 639 25.78 -25.68 -36.34
C ILE A 639 26.16 -25.43 -37.80
N LEU A 640 25.60 -24.39 -38.44
CA LEU A 640 25.92 -24.03 -39.83
C LEU A 640 27.38 -23.61 -40.00
N ILE A 641 27.93 -22.83 -39.06
CA ILE A 641 29.35 -22.42 -39.07
C ILE A 641 30.26 -23.65 -38.98
N LEU A 642 29.92 -24.60 -38.10
CA LEU A 642 30.67 -25.85 -37.96
C LEU A 642 30.67 -26.65 -39.27
N LEU A 643 29.51 -26.81 -39.91
CA LEU A 643 29.37 -27.52 -41.18
C LEU A 643 30.16 -26.85 -42.33
N MET A 644 30.16 -25.51 -42.40
CA MET A 644 30.94 -24.77 -43.40
C MET A 644 32.45 -24.90 -43.16
N SER A 645 32.88 -24.93 -41.91
CA SER A 645 34.30 -25.08 -41.55
C SER A 645 34.87 -26.42 -42.03
N GLU A 646 34.07 -27.48 -41.99
CA GLU A 646 34.48 -28.82 -42.38
C GLU A 646 34.64 -28.96 -43.91
N LYS A 647 33.79 -28.28 -44.68
CA LYS A 647 33.81 -28.32 -46.16
C LYS A 647 35.05 -27.63 -46.75
N LYS A 648 35.56 -26.57 -46.12
CA LYS A 648 36.79 -25.88 -46.55
C LYS A 648 38.07 -26.71 -46.33
N SER A 649 38.06 -27.66 -45.39
CA SER A 649 39.20 -28.53 -45.09
C SER A 649 39.49 -29.54 -46.23
N LYS A 650 38.45 -30.03 -46.92
CA LYS A 650 38.59 -31.12 -47.91
C LYS A 650 39.05 -30.66 -49.31
N ASN A 651 39.03 -29.37 -49.63
CA ASN A 651 39.36 -28.86 -50.98
C ASN A 651 40.79 -28.34 -51.17
N LYS A 652 41.67 -28.40 -50.16
CA LYS A 652 43.08 -27.97 -50.31
C LYS A 652 43.98 -29.12 -50.82
N LYS A 653 43.74 -29.59 -52.06
CA LYS A 653 44.73 -30.40 -52.81
C LYS A 653 45.85 -29.48 -53.31
N VAL A 654 46.99 -29.55 -52.64
CA VAL A 654 48.21 -28.81 -52.94
C VAL A 654 48.95 -29.49 -54.11
N LYS A 655 48.96 -28.86 -55.30
CA LYS A 655 49.96 -29.10 -56.37
C LYS A 655 51.22 -28.30 -56.02
N ILE A 656 52.34 -28.97 -55.75
CA ILE A 656 53.67 -28.34 -55.69
C ILE A 656 54.55 -29.05 -56.73
N GLY A 657 54.87 -28.33 -57.81
CA GLY A 657 55.91 -28.69 -58.76
C GLY A 657 57.29 -28.36 -58.20
N PHE A 658 58.23 -29.28 -58.42
CA PHE A 658 59.66 -29.17 -58.08
C PHE A 658 60.43 -28.56 -59.26
N GLY A 659 61.39 -27.67 -58.98
CA GLY A 659 62.38 -27.19 -59.95
C GLY A 659 63.60 -26.57 -59.26
N PHE A 660 64.79 -27.00 -59.73
CA PHE A 660 66.18 -26.53 -59.49
C PHE A 660 66.85 -26.95 -58.17
N VAL A 661 67.82 -27.88 -58.18
CA VAL A 661 69.22 -27.89 -58.67
C VAL A 661 70.16 -27.03 -57.81
N VAL A 662 71.04 -27.68 -57.04
CA VAL A 662 72.45 -27.28 -56.81
C VAL A 662 73.28 -28.55 -56.60
N VAL A 663 74.34 -28.68 -57.40
CA VAL A 663 75.45 -29.64 -57.33
C VAL A 663 76.59 -28.99 -56.53
N GLY A 664 77.32 -29.76 -55.72
CA GLY A 664 78.59 -29.34 -55.13
C GLY A 664 79.07 -30.24 -53.99
N ASP A 665 80.11 -31.01 -54.28
CA ASP A 665 80.79 -32.04 -53.47
C ASP A 665 81.32 -31.61 -52.09
N GLU A 666 81.49 -32.56 -51.16
CA GLU A 666 82.83 -33.00 -50.73
C GLU A 666 82.85 -34.25 -49.84
N LYS A 667 83.93 -35.02 -50.01
CA LYS A 667 84.24 -36.37 -49.50
C LYS A 667 84.69 -36.36 -48.04
N GLY A 668 84.50 -37.49 -47.34
CA GLY A 668 85.27 -37.83 -46.13
C GLY A 668 84.88 -39.16 -45.49
N LYS A 669 85.50 -40.25 -45.92
CA LYS A 669 85.49 -41.57 -45.26
C LYS A 669 86.41 -41.55 -44.02
N ASN A 670 86.04 -42.23 -42.94
CA ASN A 670 86.82 -43.33 -42.33
C ASN A 670 86.10 -43.93 -41.11
N ASN A 671 86.45 -45.19 -40.83
CA ASN A 671 85.70 -46.24 -40.12
C ASN A 671 86.39 -46.54 -38.73
N PRO A 672 86.24 -47.70 -38.04
CA PRO A 672 85.46 -47.91 -36.80
C PRO A 672 86.28 -48.48 -35.59
N SER A 673 85.60 -48.85 -34.48
CA SER A 673 85.96 -49.77 -33.34
C SER A 673 85.54 -49.15 -31.98
N SER A 674 84.64 -49.69 -31.15
CA SER A 674 84.51 -50.96 -30.39
C SER A 674 85.38 -51.04 -29.11
N ILE A 675 84.77 -50.92 -27.92
CA ILE A 675 85.07 -51.70 -26.68
C ILE A 675 83.79 -51.74 -25.78
N PRO A 676 83.39 -52.89 -25.22
CA PRO A 676 82.36 -53.04 -24.19
C PRO A 676 82.93 -53.33 -22.78
N GLY A 677 82.12 -53.05 -21.76
CA GLY A 677 82.22 -53.57 -20.38
C GLY A 677 81.07 -52.98 -19.57
N GLY A 678 80.27 -53.70 -18.78
CA GLY A 678 80.39 -55.06 -18.26
C GLY A 678 80.11 -55.05 -16.76
N ASN A 679 78.84 -54.96 -16.37
CA ASN A 679 78.16 -55.72 -15.30
C ASN A 679 76.66 -55.46 -15.38
#